data_AF-A0A927L7I6-F1
#
_entry.id   AF-A0A927L7I6-F1
#
_cell.length_a   1.000
_cell.length_b   1.000
_cell.length_c   1.000
_cell.angle_alpha   90.00
_cell.angle_beta   90.00
_cell.angle_gamma   90.00
#
_symmetry.space_group_name_H-M   'P 1'
#
loop_
_entity.id
_entity.type
_entity.pdbx_description
1 polymer ?
#
loop_
_entity_poly.entity_id
_entity_poly.type
_entity_poly.pdbx_seq_one_letter_code
_entity_poly.pdbx_strand_id
1 'polypeptide(L)'
;MTSASVDPLELWLRRYQPSASPAVRLVCFPHAGGSASSFLPFTRQLPDRIEVVAVQYPGRQDRRSEPLIDTIEGLAEPLAGLLEAQAGPPVVLFGHSMGALVAYEVARALQQRGAAPVRLVVSGRRAPAVDRPMTVHLYDDDRLVEELRTLDGTDSQVFADPELLQLVLPVIRNDYRAVGTYAHRPGVPLDCPLTVFTGADDPTVTAAEAAAWHEVAASGVETRTFPGGHFFPYQRTAEVCGALVDTLTPLLSTGTRGVRRVRPGDVGTVEYAVHQRTAERVLRSADTLDSPVTALADVPRWLEEYHRAHRFHVEPIPFDRLRRWSFEPGTGDLRHETGRFFSVEGLRTSSDADPVARVQPIIVQPEVGLLGVLAREFDGVLHFLMQAKPEPGNVNGLQLSPTVQATRSNFDEVHHGRSTPFLDHFIHRPGRRVLIDSIQSEQGDWFLHKRNRNMVVEIDTDVEVDAAFRWLTLGQIRRLMLQDDLVNMDTRSVLACLPTAHGTPHDGDDAFPAALRRSFYGEAVPLHDLHAITSCLTDVRALRVLRQQSVPLDDARRDGWEQTGSAIRHRSGRHFEIMAVEVTAERREVASWTQPLLRPCSQGLAALITRRINGVLHALVAARSEVGTLNVAEFGPTVQCRPDESDGQSPPYLEQVLTAGADRVRYDVVQSEEGGRFYHARNRYLVVEAGPELDTDCPPGFCWATFGQLTELLAHGNYLNVELRSLMACAHASY
;
A
#
# COMPACT_ATOMS: atom_id res chain seq x y z
N MET A 1 24.83 -19.40 9.89
CA MET A 1 25.58 -18.79 8.77
C MET A 1 25.30 -19.58 7.50
N THR A 2 24.45 -19.02 6.66
CA THR A 2 24.39 -19.04 5.18
C THR A 2 23.24 -18.07 4.91
N SER A 3 23.56 -16.80 4.61
CA SER A 3 22.56 -15.81 4.24
C SER A 3 21.78 -16.38 3.05
N ALA A 4 20.46 -16.47 3.15
CA ALA A 4 19.63 -16.73 1.99
C ALA A 4 19.98 -15.67 0.94
N SER A 5 20.68 -16.07 -0.12
CA SER A 5 21.07 -15.18 -1.20
C SER A 5 19.79 -14.69 -1.85
N VAL A 6 19.51 -13.40 -1.72
CA VAL A 6 18.42 -12.76 -2.47
C VAL A 6 18.64 -13.06 -3.94
N ASP A 7 17.60 -13.54 -4.64
CA ASP A 7 17.68 -13.81 -6.07
C ASP A 7 18.14 -12.53 -6.78
N PRO A 8 19.29 -12.54 -7.49
CA PRO A 8 19.75 -11.41 -8.28
C PRO A 8 18.69 -10.84 -9.22
N LEU A 9 17.75 -11.66 -9.71
CA LEU A 9 16.62 -11.18 -10.52
C LEU A 9 15.69 -10.26 -9.73
N GLU A 10 15.36 -10.60 -8.49
CA GLU A 10 14.50 -9.79 -7.62
C GLU A 10 15.19 -8.52 -7.13
N LEU A 11 16.53 -8.52 -7.06
CA LEU A 11 17.29 -7.31 -6.76
C LEU A 11 17.20 -6.28 -7.89
N TRP A 12 17.32 -6.70 -9.15
CA TRP A 12 17.42 -5.78 -10.28
C TRP A 12 16.11 -5.50 -11.01
N LEU A 13 15.14 -6.42 -10.98
CA LEU A 13 13.93 -6.34 -11.80
C LEU A 13 12.66 -6.28 -10.92
N ARG A 14 11.94 -5.17 -10.97
CA ARG A 14 10.66 -4.97 -10.28
C ARG A 14 9.50 -5.29 -11.21
N ARG A 15 8.59 -6.16 -10.74
CA ARG A 15 7.33 -6.51 -11.41
C ARG A 15 6.19 -5.99 -10.57
N TYR A 16 5.63 -4.84 -10.93
CA TYR A 16 4.55 -4.23 -10.17
C TYR A 16 3.19 -4.87 -10.46
N GLN A 17 2.98 -5.34 -11.70
CA GLN A 17 1.80 -6.08 -12.13
C GLN A 17 2.25 -7.28 -12.98
N PRO A 18 2.45 -8.48 -12.38
CA PRO A 18 2.83 -9.68 -13.12
C PRO A 18 1.72 -10.12 -14.08
N SER A 19 2.08 -10.46 -15.32
CA SER A 19 1.13 -10.99 -16.30
C SER A 19 1.11 -12.52 -16.26
N ALA A 20 -0.08 -13.13 -16.29
CA ALA A 20 -0.23 -14.59 -16.27
C ALA A 20 0.19 -15.27 -17.59
N SER A 21 0.18 -14.55 -18.71
CA SER A 21 0.56 -15.06 -20.04
C SER A 21 0.99 -13.91 -20.97
N PRO A 22 2.12 -13.25 -20.68
CA PRO A 22 2.60 -12.15 -21.50
C PRO A 22 2.99 -12.64 -22.89
N ALA A 23 2.57 -11.89 -23.91
CA ALA A 23 3.05 -12.09 -25.28
C ALA A 23 4.46 -11.51 -25.45
N VAL A 24 4.77 -10.44 -24.72
CA VAL A 24 6.09 -9.79 -24.68
C VAL A 24 6.37 -9.27 -23.28
N ARG A 25 7.65 -9.16 -22.93
CA ARG A 25 8.13 -8.52 -21.71
C ARG A 25 8.82 -7.20 -22.06
N LEU A 26 8.30 -6.09 -21.56
CA LEU A 26 8.89 -4.76 -21.70
C LEU A 26 9.78 -4.46 -20.47
N VAL A 27 11.09 -4.51 -20.66
CA VAL A 27 12.06 -4.17 -19.62
C VAL A 27 12.37 -2.68 -19.69
N CYS A 28 12.00 -1.94 -18.65
CA CYS A 28 12.06 -0.48 -18.58
C CYS A 28 13.26 0.00 -17.76
N PHE A 29 14.10 0.85 -18.36
CA PHE A 29 15.34 1.37 -17.78
C PHE A 29 15.16 2.85 -17.39
N PRO A 30 15.22 3.21 -16.09
CA PRO A 30 15.00 4.58 -15.63
C PRO A 30 16.07 5.57 -16.09
N HIS A 31 15.69 6.86 -16.10
CA HIS A 31 16.57 8.00 -16.32
C HIS A 31 17.52 8.24 -15.13
N ALA A 32 18.45 9.20 -15.27
CA ALA A 32 19.40 9.55 -14.20
C ALA A 32 18.66 10.05 -12.95
N GLY A 33 19.00 9.51 -11.77
CA GLY A 33 18.28 9.77 -10.52
C GLY A 33 16.97 9.01 -10.36
N GLY A 34 16.40 8.51 -11.45
CA GLY A 34 15.16 7.74 -11.46
C GLY A 34 15.29 6.36 -10.78
N SER A 35 14.14 5.75 -10.51
CA SER A 35 14.04 4.41 -9.92
C SER A 35 13.00 3.58 -10.66
N ALA A 36 12.86 2.30 -10.32
CA ALA A 36 11.90 1.42 -10.99
C ALA A 36 10.46 1.96 -10.91
N SER A 37 10.12 2.70 -9.84
CA SER A 37 8.78 3.26 -9.65
C SER A 37 8.40 4.32 -10.67
N SER A 38 9.36 4.90 -11.41
CA SER A 38 9.07 5.83 -12.52
C SER A 38 8.25 5.17 -13.64
N PHE A 39 8.20 3.84 -13.71
CA PHE A 39 7.41 3.09 -14.69
C PHE A 39 6.11 2.49 -14.13
N LEU A 40 5.72 2.83 -12.89
CA LEU A 40 4.39 2.48 -12.39
C LEU A 40 3.24 2.98 -13.29
N PRO A 41 3.31 4.19 -13.87
CA PRO A 41 2.28 4.62 -14.83
C PRO A 41 2.22 3.76 -16.10
N PHE A 42 3.35 3.20 -16.55
CA PHE A 42 3.39 2.32 -17.73
C PHE A 42 2.68 1.00 -17.47
N THR A 43 2.81 0.44 -16.26
CA THR A 43 2.15 -0.84 -15.92
C THR A 43 0.62 -0.70 -15.97
N ARG A 44 0.09 0.48 -15.60
CA ARG A 44 -1.34 0.81 -15.62
C ARG A 44 -1.91 1.13 -16.99
N GLN A 45 -1.07 1.38 -18.00
CA GLN A 45 -1.52 1.85 -19.31
C GLN A 45 -1.22 0.91 -20.46
N LEU A 46 -0.24 0.01 -20.28
CA LEU A 46 0.05 -1.04 -21.24
C LEU A 46 -0.88 -2.24 -20.99
N PRO A 47 -1.39 -2.90 -22.04
CA PRO A 47 -2.27 -4.05 -21.89
C PRO A 47 -1.54 -5.24 -21.26
N ASP A 48 -2.27 -6.10 -20.53
CA ASP A 48 -1.75 -7.29 -19.83
C ASP A 48 -0.86 -8.24 -20.67
N ARG A 49 -0.97 -8.17 -22.00
CA ARG A 49 -0.12 -8.96 -22.92
C ARG A 49 1.31 -8.42 -23.04
N ILE A 50 1.59 -7.24 -22.49
CA ILE A 50 2.91 -6.63 -22.35
C ILE A 50 3.24 -6.62 -20.85
N GLU A 51 4.09 -7.54 -20.40
CA GLU A 51 4.55 -7.53 -19.00
C GLU A 51 5.59 -6.44 -18.81
N VAL A 52 5.29 -5.43 -18.00
CA VAL A 52 6.23 -4.35 -17.66
C VAL A 52 7.13 -4.78 -16.51
N VAL A 53 8.44 -4.73 -16.74
CA VAL A 53 9.47 -5.05 -15.75
C VAL A 53 10.41 -3.86 -15.64
N ALA A 54 10.39 -3.17 -14.50
CA ALA A 54 11.20 -1.96 -14.32
C ALA A 54 12.53 -2.28 -13.61
N VAL A 55 13.62 -1.73 -14.11
CA VAL A 55 14.96 -1.94 -13.54
C VAL A 55 15.16 -1.07 -12.30
N GLN A 56 15.62 -1.69 -11.21
CA GLN A 56 16.01 -1.03 -9.97
C GLN A 56 17.53 -1.01 -9.84
N TYR A 57 18.16 0.11 -10.17
CA TYR A 57 19.62 0.28 -10.02
C TYR A 57 20.06 0.27 -8.54
N PRO A 58 21.31 -0.12 -8.24
CA PRO A 58 21.90 0.01 -6.90
C PRO A 58 21.85 1.45 -6.36
N GLY A 59 21.74 1.60 -5.04
CA GLY A 59 21.70 2.91 -4.38
C GLY A 59 20.39 3.68 -4.59
N ARG A 60 19.27 2.97 -4.79
CA ARG A 60 17.92 3.55 -4.93
C ARG A 60 16.93 2.82 -4.03
N GLN A 61 15.97 3.54 -3.44
CA GLN A 61 14.85 2.96 -2.69
C GLN A 61 15.28 1.86 -1.68
N ASP A 62 14.85 0.62 -1.89
CA ASP A 62 15.17 -0.55 -1.06
C ASP A 62 16.63 -1.01 -1.21
N ARG A 63 17.32 -0.58 -2.27
CA ARG A 63 18.77 -0.78 -2.51
C ARG A 63 19.62 0.44 -2.13
N ARG A 64 19.09 1.42 -1.38
CA ARG A 64 19.78 2.69 -1.06
C ARG A 64 21.13 2.54 -0.36
N SER A 65 21.34 1.45 0.37
CA SER A 65 22.59 1.16 1.09
C SER A 65 23.63 0.46 0.21
N GLU A 66 23.29 0.06 -1.01
CA GLU A 66 24.24 -0.57 -1.92
C GLU A 66 25.15 0.48 -2.59
N PRO A 67 26.41 0.13 -2.86
CA PRO A 67 27.31 0.99 -3.62
C PRO A 67 26.73 1.35 -4.98
N LEU A 68 26.85 2.63 -5.35
CA LEU A 68 26.47 3.12 -6.66
C LEU A 68 27.41 2.57 -7.73
N ILE A 69 26.86 2.26 -8.91
CA ILE A 69 27.64 1.90 -10.10
C ILE A 69 27.73 3.14 -10.98
N ASP A 70 28.95 3.55 -11.32
CA ASP A 70 29.25 4.84 -11.95
C ASP A 70 29.61 4.74 -13.44
N THR A 71 29.28 3.61 -14.09
CA THR A 71 29.45 3.40 -15.55
C THR A 71 28.21 2.74 -16.16
N ILE A 72 27.90 3.10 -17.42
CA ILE A 72 26.76 2.53 -18.15
C ILE A 72 26.97 1.03 -18.38
N GLU A 73 28.19 0.64 -18.75
CA GLU A 73 28.58 -0.75 -18.99
C GLU A 73 28.50 -1.58 -17.69
N GLY A 74 28.88 -1.00 -16.55
CA GLY A 74 28.76 -1.65 -15.25
C GLY A 74 27.31 -1.91 -14.83
N LEU A 75 26.37 -1.08 -15.27
CA LEU A 75 24.93 -1.32 -15.09
C LEU A 75 24.40 -2.36 -16.09
N ALA A 76 24.87 -2.31 -17.34
CA ALA A 76 24.38 -3.14 -18.43
C ALA A 76 24.79 -4.62 -18.32
N GLU A 77 26.04 -4.90 -17.95
CA GLU A 77 26.58 -6.27 -17.98
C GLU A 77 25.83 -7.24 -17.03
N PRO A 78 25.54 -6.88 -15.76
CA PRO A 78 24.72 -7.73 -14.89
C PRO A 78 23.30 -7.91 -15.43
N LEU A 79 22.69 -6.85 -15.97
CA LEU A 79 21.34 -6.88 -16.51
C LEU A 79 21.23 -7.77 -17.74
N ALA A 80 22.22 -7.75 -18.63
CA ALA A 80 22.28 -8.64 -19.78
C ALA A 80 22.38 -10.11 -19.34
N GLY A 81 23.24 -10.42 -18.37
CA GLY A 81 23.34 -11.78 -17.82
C GLY A 81 22.04 -12.27 -17.17
N LEU A 82 21.32 -11.39 -16.47
CA LEU A 82 20.02 -11.71 -15.88
C LEU A 82 18.95 -11.98 -16.95
N LEU A 83 18.90 -11.16 -18.00
CA LEU A 83 17.92 -11.32 -19.08
C LEU A 83 18.22 -12.54 -19.97
N GLU A 84 19.50 -12.86 -20.20
CA GLU A 84 19.93 -14.05 -20.92
C GLU A 84 19.53 -15.34 -20.19
N ALA A 85 19.75 -15.39 -18.87
CA ALA A 85 19.43 -16.55 -18.04
C ALA A 85 17.92 -16.78 -17.88
N GLN A 86 17.08 -15.82 -18.27
CA GLN A 86 15.66 -15.87 -18.05
C GLN A 86 14.91 -16.54 -19.22
N ALA A 87 14.33 -17.72 -18.97
CA ALA A 87 13.31 -18.28 -19.85
C ALA A 87 12.02 -17.43 -19.76
N GLY A 88 11.39 -17.12 -20.89
CA GLY A 88 10.19 -16.29 -20.88
C GLY A 88 9.72 -15.81 -22.26
N PRO A 89 8.75 -14.88 -22.28
CA PRO A 89 8.27 -14.27 -23.51
C PRO A 89 9.38 -13.44 -24.19
N PRO A 90 9.23 -13.13 -25.48
CA PRO A 90 10.10 -12.19 -26.18
C PRO A 90 10.32 -10.87 -25.42
N VAL A 91 11.58 -10.44 -25.32
CA VAL A 91 11.98 -9.25 -24.56
C VAL A 91 12.06 -8.01 -25.45
N VAL A 92 11.38 -6.95 -25.03
CA VAL A 92 11.49 -5.59 -25.56
C VAL A 92 12.20 -4.74 -24.52
N LEU A 93 13.18 -3.94 -24.92
CA LEU A 93 13.85 -3.01 -24.00
C LEU A 93 13.31 -1.60 -24.23
N PHE A 94 12.96 -0.89 -23.17
CA PHE A 94 12.59 0.53 -23.22
C PHE A 94 13.48 1.33 -22.26
N GLY A 95 14.25 2.28 -22.77
CA GLY A 95 15.08 3.13 -21.94
C GLY A 95 14.82 4.61 -22.17
N HIS A 96 14.75 5.39 -21.09
CA HIS A 96 14.60 6.84 -21.18
C HIS A 96 15.83 7.58 -20.64
N SER A 97 16.31 8.59 -21.37
CA SER A 97 17.48 9.41 -21.05
C SER A 97 18.71 8.54 -20.76
N MET A 98 19.27 8.53 -19.55
CA MET A 98 20.34 7.59 -19.15
C MET A 98 19.95 6.13 -19.44
N GLY A 99 18.72 5.75 -19.10
CA GLY A 99 18.22 4.39 -19.30
C GLY A 99 18.22 3.96 -20.77
N ALA A 100 18.16 4.90 -21.73
CA ALA A 100 18.29 4.58 -23.15
C ALA A 100 19.70 4.06 -23.50
N LEU A 101 20.75 4.62 -22.89
CA LEU A 101 22.12 4.12 -23.05
C LEU A 101 22.31 2.77 -22.35
N VAL A 102 21.76 2.60 -21.15
CA VAL A 102 21.80 1.31 -20.43
C VAL A 102 21.08 0.23 -21.25
N ALA A 103 19.87 0.50 -21.75
CA ALA A 103 19.11 -0.42 -22.60
C ALA A 103 19.87 -0.79 -23.89
N TYR A 104 20.55 0.17 -24.51
CA TYR A 104 21.38 -0.06 -25.69
C TYR A 104 22.57 -0.97 -25.39
N GLU A 105 23.33 -0.71 -24.32
CA GLU A 105 24.47 -1.56 -23.94
C GLU A 105 24.02 -2.95 -23.46
N VAL A 106 22.84 -3.07 -22.83
CA VAL A 106 22.23 -4.38 -22.54
C VAL A 106 21.91 -5.13 -23.83
N ALA A 107 21.32 -4.46 -24.84
CA ALA A 107 21.03 -5.08 -26.14
C ALA A 107 22.33 -5.57 -26.82
N ARG A 108 23.41 -4.78 -26.78
CA ARG A 108 24.72 -5.15 -27.34
C ARG A 108 25.33 -6.35 -26.62
N ALA A 109 25.29 -6.34 -25.29
CA ALA A 109 25.80 -7.44 -24.48
C ALA A 109 25.02 -8.73 -24.78
N LEU A 110 23.69 -8.68 -24.86
CA LEU A 110 22.86 -9.81 -25.28
C LEU A 110 23.27 -10.33 -26.68
N GLN A 111 23.43 -9.43 -27.67
CA GLN A 111 23.82 -9.81 -29.03
C GLN A 111 25.19 -10.51 -29.07
N GLN A 112 26.16 -10.03 -28.30
CA GLN A 112 27.48 -10.68 -28.19
C GLN A 112 27.41 -12.07 -27.56
N ARG A 113 26.40 -12.32 -26.71
CA ARG A 113 26.11 -13.60 -26.07
C ARG A 113 25.23 -14.52 -26.94
N GLY A 114 24.82 -14.07 -28.14
CA GLY A 114 23.97 -14.84 -29.04
C GLY A 114 22.47 -14.77 -28.71
N ALA A 115 22.06 -13.88 -27.81
CA ALA A 115 20.66 -13.54 -27.54
C ALA A 115 20.31 -12.19 -28.17
N ALA A 116 19.03 -11.87 -28.35
CA ALA A 116 18.65 -10.53 -28.80
C ALA A 116 17.27 -10.15 -28.27
N PRO A 117 17.05 -8.88 -27.87
CA PRO A 117 15.70 -8.39 -27.69
C PRO A 117 14.97 -8.36 -29.04
N VAL A 118 13.66 -8.55 -29.03
CA VAL A 118 12.85 -8.46 -30.25
C VAL A 118 12.66 -7.02 -30.72
N ARG A 119 12.91 -6.04 -29.84
CA ARG A 119 12.96 -4.61 -30.17
C ARG A 119 13.66 -3.82 -29.07
N LEU A 120 14.39 -2.78 -29.46
CA LEU A 120 14.90 -1.74 -28.58
C LEU A 120 14.13 -0.44 -28.82
N VAL A 121 13.59 0.17 -27.76
CA VAL A 121 12.97 1.49 -27.78
C VAL A 121 13.81 2.44 -26.92
N VAL A 122 14.33 3.49 -27.54
CA VAL A 122 15.16 4.50 -26.88
C VAL A 122 14.41 5.82 -26.86
N SER A 123 14.41 6.49 -25.72
CA SER A 123 13.59 7.67 -25.49
C SER A 123 14.41 8.82 -24.90
N GLY A 124 14.25 10.04 -25.42
CA GLY A 124 14.84 11.25 -24.84
C GLY A 124 16.37 11.17 -24.72
N ARG A 125 17.04 10.53 -25.68
CA ARG A 125 18.50 10.41 -25.69
C ARG A 125 19.06 10.46 -27.10
N ARG A 126 20.15 11.23 -27.29
CA ARG A 126 20.96 11.21 -28.53
C ARG A 126 21.60 9.84 -28.76
N ALA A 127 21.87 9.50 -30.01
CA ALA A 127 22.54 8.24 -30.35
C ALA A 127 23.96 8.16 -29.73
N PRO A 128 24.41 6.96 -29.33
CA PRO A 128 25.71 6.79 -28.69
C PRO A 128 26.88 7.12 -29.63
N ALA A 129 26.68 7.03 -30.95
CA ALA A 129 27.68 7.43 -31.95
C ALA A 129 27.86 8.96 -32.07
N VAL A 130 26.93 9.76 -31.52
CA VAL A 130 27.05 11.23 -31.53
C VAL A 130 28.03 11.66 -30.44
N ASP A 131 29.22 12.08 -30.87
CA ASP A 131 30.24 12.63 -30.00
C ASP A 131 29.93 14.09 -29.63
N ARG A 132 29.21 14.26 -28.51
CA ARG A 132 28.99 15.57 -27.87
C ARG A 132 29.38 15.47 -26.39
N PRO A 133 30.39 16.21 -25.90
CA PRO A 133 30.75 16.19 -24.49
C PRO A 133 29.58 16.56 -23.58
N MET A 134 29.41 15.83 -22.47
CA MET A 134 28.41 16.15 -21.45
C MET A 134 29.11 16.43 -20.12
N THR A 135 29.21 17.70 -19.76
CA THR A 135 30.02 18.17 -18.62
C THR A 135 29.21 18.40 -17.35
N VAL A 136 27.90 18.10 -17.34
CA VAL A 136 27.01 18.30 -16.18
C VAL A 136 27.54 17.62 -14.91
N HIS A 137 28.24 16.48 -15.04
CA HIS A 137 28.87 15.77 -13.93
C HIS A 137 30.07 16.50 -13.29
N LEU A 138 30.58 17.57 -13.91
CA LEU A 138 31.64 18.43 -13.41
C LEU A 138 31.10 19.66 -12.68
N TYR A 139 29.77 19.85 -12.66
CA TYR A 139 29.14 20.97 -11.98
C TYR A 139 29.20 20.80 -10.46
N ASP A 140 29.24 21.92 -9.74
CA ASP A 140 28.95 21.95 -8.32
C ASP A 140 27.45 21.69 -8.08
N ASP A 141 27.06 21.55 -6.80
CA ASP A 141 25.68 21.22 -6.44
C ASP A 141 24.68 22.28 -6.92
N ASP A 142 24.99 23.56 -6.74
CA ASP A 142 24.08 24.65 -7.10
C ASP A 142 23.80 24.67 -8.61
N ARG A 143 24.84 24.54 -9.43
CA ARG A 143 24.70 24.52 -10.88
C ARG A 143 24.06 23.23 -11.40
N LEU A 144 24.32 22.08 -10.75
CA LEU A 144 23.64 20.83 -11.08
C LEU A 144 22.14 20.93 -10.80
N VAL A 145 21.75 21.54 -9.67
CA VAL A 145 20.34 21.75 -9.33
C VAL A 145 19.66 22.71 -10.28
N GLU A 146 20.34 23.78 -10.71
CA GLU A 146 19.83 24.69 -11.73
C GLU A 146 19.57 23.95 -13.05
N GLU A 147 20.52 23.12 -13.51
CA GLU A 147 20.36 22.27 -14.70
C GLU A 147 19.18 21.28 -14.56
N LEU A 148 18.97 20.69 -13.38
CA LEU A 148 17.84 19.78 -13.16
C LEU A 148 16.48 20.51 -13.20
N ARG A 149 16.44 21.77 -12.73
CA ARG A 149 15.24 22.60 -12.76
C ARG A 149 14.85 23.03 -14.19
N THR A 150 15.83 23.23 -15.08
CA THR A 150 15.56 23.63 -16.47
C THR A 150 15.00 22.50 -17.34
N LEU A 151 15.17 21.24 -16.93
CA LEU A 151 14.67 20.07 -17.67
C LEU A 151 13.17 19.78 -17.47
N ASP A 152 12.46 20.63 -16.70
CA ASP A 152 11.00 20.61 -16.46
C ASP A 152 10.45 19.22 -16.04
N GLY A 153 11.20 18.56 -15.16
CA GLY A 153 10.85 17.26 -14.58
C GLY A 153 9.84 17.35 -13.43
N THR A 154 9.13 16.25 -13.21
CA THR A 154 8.00 16.10 -12.27
C THR A 154 8.37 16.23 -10.78
N ASP A 155 9.66 16.44 -10.46
CA ASP A 155 10.21 16.46 -9.09
C ASP A 155 10.78 17.84 -8.69
N SER A 156 10.21 18.95 -9.20
CA SER A 156 10.60 20.30 -8.79
C SER A 156 10.49 20.55 -7.27
N GLN A 157 9.64 19.78 -6.58
CA GLN A 157 9.48 19.81 -5.11
C GLN A 157 10.63 19.11 -4.36
N VAL A 158 11.23 18.04 -4.91
CA VAL A 158 12.42 17.38 -4.31
C VAL A 158 13.61 18.34 -4.28
N PHE A 159 13.73 19.20 -5.29
CA PHE A 159 14.77 20.24 -5.37
C PHE A 159 14.46 21.49 -4.54
N ALA A 160 13.29 21.56 -3.88
CA ALA A 160 12.90 22.66 -3.00
C ALA A 160 13.17 22.34 -1.52
N ASP A 161 13.35 21.06 -1.17
CA ASP A 161 13.67 20.58 0.17
C ASP A 161 15.18 20.26 0.28
N PRO A 162 15.96 21.02 1.09
CA PRO A 162 17.39 20.79 1.27
C PRO A 162 17.76 19.39 1.79
N GLU A 163 16.93 18.75 2.61
CA GLU A 163 17.21 17.43 3.19
C GLU A 163 16.97 16.31 2.18
N LEU A 164 15.87 16.38 1.42
CA LEU A 164 15.61 15.45 0.31
C LEU A 164 16.64 15.63 -0.81
N LEU A 165 17.00 16.88 -1.10
CA LEU A 165 18.03 17.21 -2.06
C LEU A 165 19.38 16.57 -1.70
N GLN A 166 19.80 16.65 -0.43
CA GLN A 166 21.02 15.98 0.06
C GLN A 166 20.99 14.46 -0.10
N LEU A 167 19.80 13.84 -0.01
CA LEU A 167 19.64 12.40 -0.19
C LEU A 167 19.78 11.98 -1.66
N VAL A 168 19.25 12.77 -2.60
CA VAL A 168 19.19 12.40 -4.03
C VAL A 168 20.39 12.90 -4.84
N LEU A 169 21.06 13.97 -4.41
CA LEU A 169 22.20 14.55 -5.13
C LEU A 169 23.36 13.56 -5.36
N PRO A 170 23.79 12.74 -4.39
CA PRO A 170 24.88 11.78 -4.61
C PRO A 170 24.56 10.78 -5.72
N VAL A 171 23.30 10.33 -5.75
CA VAL A 171 22.73 9.42 -6.74
C VAL A 171 22.72 10.08 -8.12
N ILE A 172 22.20 11.30 -8.22
CA ILE A 172 22.13 12.03 -9.49
C ILE A 172 23.53 12.31 -10.02
N ARG A 173 24.46 12.77 -9.17
CA ARG A 173 25.87 12.99 -9.53
C ARG A 173 26.53 11.75 -10.09
N ASN A 174 26.34 10.61 -9.43
CA ASN A 174 26.85 9.34 -9.90
C ASN A 174 26.34 8.99 -11.30
N ASP A 175 25.05 9.17 -11.54
CA ASP A 175 24.42 8.86 -12.82
C ASP A 175 24.88 9.81 -13.93
N TYR A 176 24.95 11.11 -13.65
CA TYR A 176 25.51 12.08 -14.60
C TYR A 176 26.98 11.80 -14.91
N ARG A 177 27.75 11.31 -13.92
CA ARG A 177 29.13 10.84 -14.16
C ARG A 177 29.11 9.66 -15.13
N ALA A 178 28.34 8.61 -14.85
CA ALA A 178 28.22 7.44 -15.71
C ALA A 178 27.90 7.81 -17.16
N VAL A 179 26.93 8.72 -17.33
CA VAL A 179 26.51 9.23 -18.63
C VAL A 179 27.56 10.15 -19.27
N GLY A 180 28.26 10.95 -18.48
CA GLY A 180 29.21 11.96 -18.94
C GLY A 180 30.58 11.39 -19.31
N THR A 181 30.96 10.28 -18.70
CA THR A 181 32.18 9.53 -18.99
C THR A 181 31.95 8.35 -19.93
N TYR A 182 30.69 8.09 -20.32
CA TYR A 182 30.37 7.04 -21.28
C TYR A 182 30.99 7.34 -22.65
N ALA A 183 31.81 6.41 -23.13
CA ALA A 183 32.48 6.49 -24.42
C ALA A 183 32.01 5.32 -25.29
N HIS A 184 31.26 5.63 -26.35
CA HIS A 184 30.79 4.61 -27.28
C HIS A 184 31.96 3.90 -27.94
N ARG A 185 31.94 2.57 -27.87
CA ARG A 185 32.89 1.70 -28.57
C ARG A 185 32.26 1.25 -29.88
N PRO A 186 32.78 1.64 -31.05
CA PRO A 186 32.30 1.14 -32.33
C PRO A 186 32.34 -0.40 -32.38
N GLY A 187 31.37 -1.00 -33.05
CA GLY A 187 31.25 -2.45 -33.15
C GLY A 187 30.15 -2.85 -34.12
N VAL A 188 29.77 -4.14 -34.09
CA VAL A 188 28.66 -4.65 -34.90
C VAL A 188 27.38 -3.88 -34.52
N PRO A 189 26.65 -3.30 -35.50
CA PRO A 189 25.36 -2.66 -35.23
C PRO A 189 24.35 -3.65 -34.63
N LEU A 190 23.33 -3.13 -33.94
CA LEU A 190 22.28 -3.96 -33.35
C LEU A 190 21.39 -4.55 -34.44
N ASP A 191 21.20 -5.87 -34.40
CA ASP A 191 20.37 -6.59 -35.37
C ASP A 191 18.87 -6.44 -35.07
N CYS A 192 18.50 -6.14 -33.82
CA CYS A 192 17.11 -5.94 -33.45
C CYS A 192 16.53 -4.64 -34.02
N PRO A 193 15.23 -4.60 -34.38
CA PRO A 193 14.55 -3.36 -34.73
C PRO A 193 14.68 -2.30 -33.62
N LEU A 194 14.89 -1.04 -34.03
CA LEU A 194 15.07 0.09 -33.11
C LEU A 194 13.98 1.14 -33.34
N THR A 195 13.39 1.63 -32.24
CA THR A 195 12.43 2.74 -32.27
C THR A 195 12.93 3.88 -31.39
N VAL A 196 12.95 5.10 -31.92
CA VAL A 196 13.40 6.32 -31.22
C VAL A 196 12.18 7.16 -30.87
N PHE A 197 11.99 7.46 -29.59
CA PHE A 197 11.01 8.42 -29.09
C PHE A 197 11.71 9.71 -28.68
N THR A 198 11.26 10.86 -29.18
CA THR A 198 11.83 12.17 -28.83
C THR A 198 10.74 13.20 -28.53
N GLY A 199 11.02 14.12 -27.60
CA GLY A 199 10.17 15.29 -27.37
C GLY A 199 10.39 16.32 -28.47
N ALA A 200 9.34 17.05 -28.85
CA ALA A 200 9.43 18.14 -29.80
C ALA A 200 10.23 19.33 -29.24
N ASP A 201 10.14 19.53 -27.92
CA ASP A 201 10.74 20.64 -27.19
C ASP A 201 11.85 20.15 -26.23
N ASP A 202 12.43 18.96 -26.47
CA ASP A 202 13.50 18.40 -25.63
C ASP A 202 14.79 19.23 -25.78
N PRO A 203 15.25 19.94 -24.72
CA PRO A 203 16.45 20.77 -24.82
C PRO A 203 17.75 19.95 -24.89
N THR A 204 17.68 18.65 -24.60
CA THR A 204 18.85 17.77 -24.51
C THR A 204 19.11 16.96 -25.78
N VAL A 205 18.10 16.82 -26.66
CA VAL A 205 18.19 16.01 -27.89
C VAL A 205 17.58 16.74 -29.07
N THR A 206 18.41 17.03 -30.07
CA THR A 206 17.92 17.57 -31.35
C THR A 206 17.36 16.47 -32.25
N ALA A 207 16.49 16.83 -33.21
CA ALA A 207 15.94 15.89 -34.18
C ALA A 207 17.02 15.15 -34.99
N ALA A 208 18.14 15.83 -35.32
CA ALA A 208 19.27 15.21 -36.01
C ALA A 208 19.99 14.17 -35.12
N GLU A 209 20.18 14.48 -33.84
CA GLU A 209 20.77 13.55 -32.87
C GLU A 209 19.88 12.34 -32.56
N ALA A 210 18.56 12.52 -32.60
CA ALA A 210 17.59 11.42 -32.51
C ALA A 210 17.62 10.55 -33.78
N ALA A 211 17.74 11.14 -34.96
CA ALA A 211 17.84 10.41 -36.22
C ALA A 211 19.13 9.58 -36.35
N ALA A 212 20.24 10.05 -35.75
CA ALA A 212 21.54 9.38 -35.77
C ALA A 212 21.55 7.98 -35.12
N TRP A 213 20.47 7.56 -34.44
CA TRP A 213 20.35 6.19 -33.93
C TRP A 213 20.36 5.14 -35.04
N HIS A 214 20.10 5.52 -36.30
CA HIS A 214 20.28 4.63 -37.45
C HIS A 214 21.73 4.14 -37.63
N GLU A 215 22.73 4.86 -37.13
CA GLU A 215 24.15 4.50 -37.31
C GLU A 215 24.54 3.26 -36.49
N VAL A 216 23.75 2.94 -35.47
CA VAL A 216 24.03 1.84 -34.54
C VAL A 216 23.03 0.69 -34.64
N ALA A 217 22.17 0.70 -35.65
CA ALA A 217 21.21 -0.35 -35.94
C ALA A 217 21.43 -0.92 -37.35
N ALA A 218 21.51 -2.24 -37.47
CA ALA A 218 21.52 -2.93 -38.77
C ALA A 218 20.11 -3.03 -39.37
N SER A 219 19.10 -3.08 -38.50
CA SER A 219 17.67 -3.04 -38.86
C SER A 219 17.18 -1.59 -39.01
N GLY A 220 16.12 -1.37 -39.79
CA GLY A 220 15.53 -0.04 -39.97
C GLY A 220 15.09 0.61 -38.65
N VAL A 221 15.22 1.94 -38.58
CA VAL A 221 14.85 2.76 -37.41
C VAL A 221 13.53 3.48 -37.64
N GLU A 222 12.62 3.40 -36.67
CA GLU A 222 11.39 4.18 -36.63
C GLU A 222 11.55 5.32 -35.61
N THR A 223 11.26 6.57 -35.99
CA THR A 223 11.30 7.71 -35.07
C THR A 223 9.89 8.25 -34.84
N ARG A 224 9.51 8.47 -33.58
CA ARG A 224 8.26 9.12 -33.18
C ARG A 224 8.55 10.34 -32.32
N THR A 225 7.93 11.46 -32.68
CA THR A 225 8.05 12.73 -31.95
C THR A 225 6.78 13.01 -31.17
N PHE A 226 6.91 13.34 -29.89
CA PHE A 226 5.82 13.64 -28.98
C PHE A 226 5.85 15.12 -28.58
N PRO A 227 4.69 15.77 -28.33
CA PRO A 227 4.69 17.11 -27.73
C PRO A 227 5.30 17.09 -26.33
N GLY A 228 6.06 18.14 -25.97
CA GLY A 228 6.68 18.30 -24.66
C GLY A 228 8.21 18.21 -24.65
N GLY A 229 8.77 18.47 -23.47
CA GLY A 229 10.22 18.51 -23.22
C GLY A 229 10.83 17.15 -22.92
N HIS A 230 11.95 17.13 -22.18
CA HIS A 230 12.73 15.91 -21.94
C HIS A 230 11.90 14.79 -21.28
N PHE A 231 11.09 15.11 -20.28
CA PHE A 231 10.30 14.13 -19.51
C PHE A 231 8.93 13.78 -20.12
N PHE A 232 8.74 13.98 -21.44
CA PHE A 232 7.50 13.64 -22.13
C PHE A 232 6.99 12.20 -21.87
N PRO A 233 7.81 11.15 -21.64
CA PRO A 233 7.27 9.82 -21.38
C PRO A 233 6.46 9.71 -20.11
N TYR A 234 6.75 10.56 -19.11
CA TYR A 234 6.04 10.57 -17.84
C TYR A 234 4.88 11.58 -17.89
N GLN A 235 5.08 12.74 -18.52
CA GLN A 235 4.05 13.77 -18.69
C GLN A 235 2.93 13.34 -19.66
N ARG A 236 3.26 12.50 -20.65
CA ARG A 236 2.36 12.04 -21.72
C ARG A 236 2.33 10.51 -21.79
N THR A 237 2.27 9.89 -20.62
CA THR A 237 2.32 8.42 -20.47
C THR A 237 1.34 7.70 -21.42
N ALA A 238 0.12 8.23 -21.60
CA ALA A 238 -0.91 7.63 -22.45
C ALA A 238 -0.54 7.57 -23.94
N GLU A 239 0.02 8.66 -24.46
CA GLU A 239 0.45 8.72 -25.85
C GLU A 239 1.67 7.83 -26.07
N VAL A 240 2.61 7.81 -25.13
CA VAL A 240 3.81 6.97 -25.22
C VAL A 240 3.46 5.49 -25.11
N CYS A 241 2.57 5.10 -24.19
CA CYS A 241 2.10 3.72 -24.07
C CYS A 241 1.29 3.28 -25.29
N GLY A 242 0.42 4.15 -25.83
CA GLY A 242 -0.27 3.90 -27.09
C GLY A 242 0.70 3.66 -28.24
N ALA A 243 1.72 4.49 -28.35
CA ALA A 243 2.76 4.32 -29.37
C ALA A 243 3.56 3.02 -29.19
N LEU A 244 3.87 2.62 -27.94
CA LEU A 244 4.48 1.33 -27.65
C LEU A 244 3.60 0.17 -28.11
N VAL A 245 2.29 0.22 -27.83
CA VAL A 245 1.34 -0.81 -28.28
C VAL A 245 1.31 -0.89 -29.80
N ASP A 246 1.26 0.24 -30.51
CA ASP A 246 1.29 0.26 -31.98
C ASP A 246 2.56 -0.40 -32.52
N THR A 247 3.73 0.00 -31.99
CA THR A 247 5.03 -0.55 -32.37
C THR A 247 5.13 -2.05 -32.09
N LEU A 248 4.45 -2.53 -31.04
CA LEU A 248 4.47 -3.95 -30.63
C LEU A 248 3.32 -4.77 -31.20
N THR A 249 2.35 -4.16 -31.88
CA THR A 249 1.16 -4.83 -32.43
C THR A 249 1.48 -6.08 -33.27
N PRO A 250 2.51 -6.09 -34.15
CA PRO A 250 2.88 -7.29 -34.89
C PRO A 250 3.25 -8.48 -33.99
N LEU A 251 3.91 -8.22 -32.86
CA LEU A 251 4.32 -9.22 -31.86
C LEU A 251 3.13 -9.68 -31.01
N LEU A 252 2.14 -8.82 -30.82
CA LEU A 252 0.91 -9.15 -30.11
C LEU A 252 -0.04 -10.00 -30.98
N SER A 253 0.07 -9.98 -32.30
CA SER A 253 -0.93 -10.58 -33.21
C SER A 253 -0.73 -12.08 -33.50
N THR A 254 0.36 -12.70 -33.07
CA THR A 254 0.79 -14.05 -33.51
C THR A 254 0.16 -15.22 -32.75
N GLY A 255 -0.74 -14.97 -31.80
CA GLY A 255 -1.51 -16.00 -31.10
C GLY A 255 -3.00 -15.72 -31.16
N THR A 256 -3.79 -16.67 -31.69
CA THR A 256 -5.26 -16.72 -31.78
C THR A 256 -5.92 -15.96 -32.95
N ARG A 257 -6.19 -16.70 -34.04
CA ARG A 257 -7.28 -16.37 -34.97
C ARG A 257 -8.61 -16.45 -34.22
N GLY A 258 -9.35 -15.35 -34.20
CA GLY A 258 -10.79 -15.37 -33.97
C GLY A 258 -11.30 -14.49 -32.83
N VAL A 259 -11.09 -13.17 -32.87
CA VAL A 259 -12.05 -12.19 -32.32
C VAL A 259 -12.03 -10.94 -33.20
N ARG A 260 -13.22 -10.39 -33.44
CA ARG A 260 -13.57 -9.28 -34.33
C ARG A 260 -12.77 -8.01 -34.01
N ARG A 261 -12.35 -7.27 -35.06
CA ARG A 261 -11.70 -5.94 -34.99
C ARG A 261 -12.35 -5.05 -33.93
N VAL A 262 -11.58 -4.68 -32.92
CA VAL A 262 -11.90 -3.67 -31.91
C VAL A 262 -11.36 -2.32 -32.40
N ARG A 263 -12.17 -1.26 -32.30
CA ARG A 263 -11.80 0.09 -32.79
C ARG A 263 -11.00 0.84 -31.71
N PRO A 264 -10.21 1.88 -32.07
CA PRO A 264 -9.53 2.72 -31.09
C PRO A 264 -10.59 3.40 -30.20
N GLY A 265 -10.64 2.98 -28.93
CA GLY A 265 -11.70 3.35 -27.98
C GLY A 265 -11.92 2.32 -26.85
N ASP A 266 -11.45 1.08 -27.00
CA ASP A 266 -11.86 -0.05 -26.14
C ASP A 266 -10.79 -0.59 -25.16
N VAL A 267 -9.58 -0.02 -25.07
CA VAL A 267 -8.52 -0.52 -24.16
C VAL A 267 -8.82 -0.20 -22.69
N GLY A 268 -9.44 0.96 -22.43
CA GLY A 268 -9.99 1.28 -21.11
C GLY A 268 -11.10 0.32 -20.66
N THR A 269 -11.73 -0.41 -21.59
CA THR A 269 -12.89 -1.25 -21.33
C THR A 269 -12.53 -2.64 -20.77
N VAL A 270 -11.29 -3.13 -20.93
CA VAL A 270 -10.91 -4.51 -20.54
C VAL A 270 -10.44 -4.60 -19.08
N GLU A 271 -9.57 -3.71 -18.62
CA GLU A 271 -9.14 -3.62 -17.21
C GLU A 271 -10.30 -3.13 -16.34
N TYR A 272 -11.06 -2.14 -16.85
CA TYR A 272 -12.39 -1.82 -16.34
C TYR A 272 -13.25 -3.08 -16.26
N ALA A 273 -13.40 -3.87 -17.33
CA ALA A 273 -14.19 -5.09 -17.27
C ALA A 273 -13.67 -6.15 -16.26
N VAL A 274 -12.37 -6.26 -15.96
CA VAL A 274 -11.86 -7.19 -14.94
C VAL A 274 -12.12 -6.67 -13.53
N HIS A 275 -11.87 -5.39 -13.28
CA HIS A 275 -12.17 -4.74 -12.01
C HIS A 275 -13.68 -4.72 -11.75
N GLN A 276 -14.47 -4.35 -12.75
CA GLN A 276 -15.93 -4.43 -12.75
C GLN A 276 -16.40 -5.85 -12.48
N ARG A 277 -15.91 -6.86 -13.21
CA ARG A 277 -16.29 -8.27 -12.96
C ARG A 277 -15.94 -8.72 -11.54
N THR A 278 -14.79 -8.29 -11.01
CA THR A 278 -14.41 -8.64 -9.64
C THR A 278 -15.35 -7.99 -8.63
N ALA A 279 -15.64 -6.71 -8.82
CA ALA A 279 -16.50 -5.98 -7.92
C ALA A 279 -17.99 -6.36 -8.05
N GLU A 280 -18.46 -6.81 -9.22
CA GLU A 280 -19.78 -7.45 -9.41
C GLU A 280 -19.89 -8.75 -8.60
N ARG A 281 -18.82 -9.56 -8.56
CA ARG A 281 -18.77 -10.80 -7.76
C ARG A 281 -18.75 -10.49 -6.27
N VAL A 282 -18.01 -9.46 -5.86
CA VAL A 282 -18.01 -8.95 -4.48
C VAL A 282 -19.41 -8.46 -4.10
N LEU A 283 -20.08 -7.70 -4.98
CA LEU A 283 -21.45 -7.22 -4.77
C LEU A 283 -22.44 -8.38 -4.64
N ARG A 284 -22.33 -9.40 -5.50
CA ARG A 284 -23.17 -10.61 -5.39
C ARG A 284 -22.98 -11.32 -4.05
N SER A 285 -21.74 -11.45 -3.59
CA SER A 285 -21.43 -12.01 -2.27
C SER A 285 -21.98 -11.15 -1.13
N ALA A 286 -21.94 -9.82 -1.29
CA ALA A 286 -22.51 -8.88 -0.33
C ALA A 286 -24.04 -8.99 -0.23
N ASP A 287 -24.72 -9.12 -1.37
CA ASP A 287 -26.17 -9.28 -1.45
C ASP A 287 -26.63 -10.68 -0.97
N THR A 288 -25.70 -11.63 -0.81
CA THR A 288 -25.99 -13.00 -0.34
C THR A 288 -25.87 -13.05 1.19
N LEU A 289 -27.00 -12.91 1.89
CA LEU A 289 -27.03 -12.85 3.37
C LEU A 289 -26.96 -14.22 4.07
N ASP A 290 -27.11 -15.31 3.32
CA ASP A 290 -27.00 -16.66 3.84
C ASP A 290 -26.51 -17.64 2.77
N SER A 291 -25.92 -18.78 3.18
CA SER A 291 -25.31 -19.74 2.26
C SER A 291 -25.47 -21.19 2.73
N PRO A 292 -25.67 -22.16 1.80
CA PRO A 292 -25.66 -23.58 2.14
C PRO A 292 -24.26 -24.10 2.53
N VAL A 293 -23.17 -23.37 2.21
CA VAL A 293 -21.80 -23.74 2.60
C VAL A 293 -21.60 -23.63 4.12
N THR A 294 -22.14 -22.58 4.72
CA THR A 294 -22.24 -22.40 6.17
C THR A 294 -23.42 -21.49 6.41
N ALA A 295 -24.49 -22.02 7.04
CA ALA A 295 -25.66 -21.21 7.34
C ALA A 295 -25.31 -20.15 8.40
N LEU A 296 -25.83 -18.94 8.25
CA LEU A 296 -25.57 -17.83 9.16
C LEU A 296 -26.02 -18.17 10.60
N ALA A 297 -27.12 -18.92 10.73
CA ALA A 297 -27.64 -19.39 12.00
C ALA A 297 -26.70 -20.37 12.73
N ASP A 298 -25.78 -21.02 12.02
CA ASP A 298 -24.81 -21.95 12.61
C ASP A 298 -23.54 -21.24 13.12
N VAL A 299 -23.27 -20.02 12.67
CA VAL A 299 -22.06 -19.27 13.02
C VAL A 299 -21.93 -19.04 14.54
N PRO A 300 -22.97 -18.58 15.28
CA PRO A 300 -22.86 -18.39 16.72
C PRO A 300 -22.54 -19.69 17.47
N ARG A 301 -23.18 -20.80 17.08
CA ARG A 301 -22.94 -22.12 17.67
C ARG A 301 -21.51 -22.58 17.41
N TRP A 302 -21.02 -22.44 16.18
CA TRP A 302 -19.65 -22.78 15.84
C TRP A 302 -18.63 -21.99 16.67
N LEU A 303 -18.82 -20.67 16.78
CA LEU A 303 -17.93 -19.82 17.58
C LEU A 303 -17.97 -20.19 19.07
N GLU A 304 -19.15 -20.47 19.62
CA GLU A 304 -19.28 -20.88 21.01
C GLU A 304 -18.61 -22.24 21.29
N GLU A 305 -18.85 -23.24 20.43
CA GLU A 305 -18.22 -24.56 20.53
C GLU A 305 -16.70 -24.46 20.43
N TYR A 306 -16.20 -23.68 19.46
CA TYR A 306 -14.77 -23.47 19.27
C TYR A 306 -14.15 -22.71 20.45
N HIS A 307 -14.80 -21.64 20.92
CA HIS A 307 -14.35 -20.87 22.08
C HIS A 307 -14.26 -21.74 23.34
N ARG A 308 -15.26 -22.57 23.64
CA ARG A 308 -15.24 -23.47 24.80
C ARG A 308 -14.05 -24.44 24.78
N ALA A 309 -13.61 -24.86 23.59
CA ALA A 309 -12.49 -25.78 23.43
C ALA A 309 -11.10 -25.09 23.43
N HIS A 310 -11.03 -23.77 23.20
CA HIS A 310 -9.79 -23.02 22.95
C HIS A 310 -9.67 -21.75 23.82
N ARG A 311 -10.10 -21.82 25.07
CA ARG A 311 -10.05 -20.68 26.00
C ARG A 311 -8.63 -20.27 26.33
N PHE A 312 -8.41 -18.96 26.36
CA PHE A 312 -7.24 -18.36 26.99
C PHE A 312 -7.62 -17.84 28.37
N HIS A 313 -6.77 -18.17 29.34
CA HIS A 313 -6.78 -17.52 30.65
C HIS A 313 -5.68 -16.47 30.64
N VAL A 314 -6.07 -15.21 30.83
CA VAL A 314 -5.19 -14.05 30.75
C VAL A 314 -5.15 -13.39 32.12
N GLU A 315 -4.01 -13.45 32.78
CA GLU A 315 -3.80 -12.89 34.12
C GLU A 315 -2.83 -11.71 34.04
N PRO A 316 -3.21 -10.51 34.50
CA PRO A 316 -2.25 -9.42 34.69
C PRO A 316 -1.16 -9.82 35.70
N ILE A 317 0.10 -9.61 35.34
CA ILE A 317 1.25 -9.95 36.19
C ILE A 317 2.15 -8.72 36.37
N PRO A 318 2.95 -8.66 37.46
CA PRO A 318 4.07 -7.73 37.55
C PRO A 318 5.08 -7.92 36.41
N PHE A 319 5.80 -6.86 36.04
CA PHE A 319 6.78 -6.91 34.95
C PHE A 319 7.95 -7.87 35.24
N ASP A 320 8.32 -8.07 36.51
CA ASP A 320 9.39 -9.01 36.91
C ASP A 320 9.05 -10.49 36.65
N ARG A 321 7.76 -10.79 36.41
CA ARG A 321 7.29 -12.12 35.99
C ARG A 321 7.24 -12.29 34.48
N LEU A 322 7.52 -11.26 33.68
CA LEU A 322 7.64 -11.44 32.23
C LEU A 322 8.82 -12.37 31.92
N ARG A 323 8.54 -13.45 31.21
CA ARG A 323 9.55 -14.36 30.67
C ARG A 323 10.09 -13.80 29.36
N ARG A 324 11.41 -13.65 29.28
CA ARG A 324 12.14 -13.22 28.09
C ARG A 324 11.87 -11.80 27.61
N TRP A 325 11.22 -10.99 28.44
CA TRP A 325 11.12 -9.55 28.24
C TRP A 325 11.83 -8.85 29.40
N SER A 326 12.54 -7.78 29.09
CA SER A 326 13.27 -7.01 30.09
C SER A 326 13.32 -5.54 29.71
N PHE A 327 13.45 -4.69 30.72
CA PHE A 327 13.81 -3.30 30.53
C PHE A 327 15.30 -3.19 30.24
N GLU A 328 15.64 -2.58 29.12
CA GLU A 328 17.03 -2.38 28.71
C GLU A 328 17.71 -1.34 29.63
N PRO A 329 18.89 -1.67 30.20
CA PRO A 329 19.61 -0.73 31.06
C PRO A 329 20.00 0.55 30.31
N GLY A 330 19.68 1.71 30.89
CA GLY A 330 20.05 3.02 30.37
C GLY A 330 18.99 3.65 29.45
N THR A 331 18.27 2.85 28.65
CA THR A 331 17.15 3.36 27.83
C THR A 331 15.81 3.22 28.54
N GLY A 332 15.65 2.17 29.36
CA GLY A 332 14.38 1.80 29.96
C GLY A 332 13.41 1.16 28.96
N ASP A 333 13.83 0.88 27.73
CA ASP A 333 12.95 0.30 26.70
C ASP A 333 12.56 -1.14 27.08
N LEU A 334 11.29 -1.49 26.90
CA LEU A 334 10.82 -2.86 27.12
C LEU A 334 10.98 -3.67 25.84
N ARG A 335 11.87 -4.66 25.85
CA ARG A 335 12.21 -5.47 24.68
C ARG A 335 12.15 -6.96 24.98
N HIS A 336 11.87 -7.76 23.96
CA HIS A 336 12.06 -9.20 24.04
C HIS A 336 13.54 -9.56 23.80
N GLU A 337 14.08 -10.52 24.55
CA GLU A 337 15.50 -10.94 24.49
C GLU A 337 15.98 -11.36 23.10
N THR A 338 15.07 -11.81 22.23
CA THR A 338 15.42 -12.21 20.86
C THR A 338 15.56 -11.05 19.88
N GLY A 339 15.21 -9.82 20.28
CA GLY A 339 15.07 -8.67 19.37
C GLY A 339 13.93 -8.81 18.35
N ARG A 340 12.96 -9.71 18.61
CA ARG A 340 11.79 -9.96 17.75
C ARG A 340 10.51 -9.46 18.43
N PHE A 341 9.37 -9.68 17.77
CA PHE A 341 8.05 -9.19 18.18
C PHE A 341 7.96 -7.67 18.06
N PHE A 342 7.92 -6.96 19.18
CA PHE A 342 7.86 -5.52 19.26
C PHE A 342 8.66 -5.04 20.47
N SER A 343 8.92 -3.75 20.52
CA SER A 343 9.44 -3.04 21.69
C SER A 343 8.45 -1.97 22.13
N VAL A 344 8.53 -1.58 23.40
CA VAL A 344 7.94 -0.33 23.88
C VAL A 344 9.10 0.63 24.14
N GLU A 345 9.08 1.75 23.42
CA GLU A 345 10.13 2.77 23.40
C GLU A 345 9.55 4.14 23.72
N GLY A 346 10.39 5.15 23.91
CA GLY A 346 9.95 6.54 23.98
C GLY A 346 9.84 7.17 22.59
N LEU A 347 8.78 7.93 22.34
CA LEU A 347 8.66 8.77 21.15
C LEU A 347 8.47 10.21 21.57
N ARG A 348 9.43 11.06 21.19
CA ARG A 348 9.32 12.50 21.32
C ARG A 348 8.62 13.04 20.09
N THR A 349 7.50 13.73 20.30
CA THR A 349 6.73 14.36 19.22
C THR A 349 6.46 15.83 19.50
N SER A 350 6.51 16.64 18.46
CA SER A 350 6.02 18.02 18.46
C SER A 350 5.38 18.32 17.11
N SER A 351 4.33 19.13 17.11
CA SER A 351 3.71 19.63 15.89
C SER A 351 3.56 21.15 15.90
N ASP A 352 3.15 21.73 14.77
CA ASP A 352 2.74 23.13 14.71
C ASP A 352 1.47 23.42 15.55
N ALA A 353 0.63 22.41 15.78
CA ALA A 353 -0.56 22.51 16.63
C ALA A 353 -0.26 22.30 18.13
N ASP A 354 0.70 21.43 18.47
CA ASP A 354 1.26 21.29 19.83
C ASP A 354 2.80 21.41 19.75
N PRO A 355 3.35 22.64 19.81
CA PRO A 355 4.79 22.88 19.66
C PRO A 355 5.60 22.40 20.86
N VAL A 356 4.94 22.05 21.98
CA VAL A 356 5.62 21.49 23.15
C VAL A 356 5.99 20.06 22.84
N ALA A 357 7.29 19.79 22.67
CA ALA A 357 7.78 18.45 22.47
C ALA A 357 7.53 17.59 23.71
N ARG A 358 6.69 16.57 23.58
CA ARG A 358 6.36 15.62 24.65
C ARG A 358 6.83 14.23 24.28
N VAL A 359 7.18 13.44 25.28
CA VAL A 359 7.53 12.03 25.13
C VAL A 359 6.40 11.15 25.66
N GLN A 360 5.97 10.19 24.84
CA GLN A 360 5.09 9.10 25.29
C GLN A 360 5.71 7.73 24.99
N PRO A 361 5.31 6.66 25.69
CA PRO A 361 5.55 5.30 25.23
C PRO A 361 4.94 5.08 23.84
N ILE A 362 5.61 4.31 23.00
CA ILE A 362 5.12 3.90 21.69
C ILE A 362 5.50 2.44 21.43
N ILE A 363 4.64 1.70 20.73
CA ILE A 363 4.97 0.36 20.25
C ILE A 363 5.75 0.48 18.95
N VAL A 364 6.94 -0.14 18.90
CA VAL A 364 7.76 -0.20 17.70
C VAL A 364 7.83 -1.64 17.22
N GLN A 365 7.32 -1.87 16.00
CA GLN A 365 7.41 -3.16 15.32
C GLN A 365 7.70 -2.89 13.83
N PRO A 366 8.98 -2.91 13.40
CA PRO A 366 9.38 -2.49 12.06
C PRO A 366 8.96 -3.49 10.97
N GLU A 367 8.54 -4.70 11.35
CA GLU A 367 8.07 -5.71 10.41
C GLU A 367 6.68 -5.39 9.85
N VAL A 368 6.54 -5.51 8.52
CA VAL A 368 5.24 -5.55 7.85
C VAL A 368 4.64 -6.94 8.06
N GLY A 369 3.54 -7.02 8.80
CA GLY A 369 2.78 -8.26 8.96
C GLY A 369 1.91 -8.54 7.73
N LEU A 370 1.34 -9.73 7.68
CA LEU A 370 0.50 -10.22 6.60
C LEU A 370 -0.89 -10.53 7.15
N LEU A 371 -1.89 -9.88 6.56
CA LEU A 371 -3.31 -10.05 6.85
C LEU A 371 -4.00 -10.58 5.58
N GLY A 372 -4.18 -11.89 5.50
CA GLY A 372 -4.63 -12.58 4.31
C GLY A 372 -6.01 -13.22 4.49
N VAL A 373 -6.91 -13.00 3.53
CA VAL A 373 -8.19 -13.69 3.43
C VAL A 373 -8.22 -14.53 2.15
N LEU A 374 -8.49 -15.83 2.26
CA LEU A 374 -8.77 -16.66 1.11
C LEU A 374 -10.19 -16.43 0.63
N ALA A 375 -10.36 -16.33 -0.68
CA ALA A 375 -11.66 -16.24 -1.34
C ALA A 375 -11.88 -17.46 -2.25
N ARG A 376 -13.11 -17.92 -2.36
CA ARG A 376 -13.49 -18.99 -3.30
C ARG A 376 -14.95 -18.87 -3.69
N GLU A 377 -15.28 -19.21 -4.93
CA GLU A 377 -16.69 -19.31 -5.34
C GLU A 377 -17.29 -20.67 -5.00
N PHE A 378 -18.48 -20.61 -4.42
CA PHE A 378 -19.39 -21.75 -4.28
C PHE A 378 -20.70 -21.35 -4.95
N ASP A 379 -21.16 -22.15 -5.91
CA ASP A 379 -22.38 -21.89 -6.69
C ASP A 379 -22.44 -20.48 -7.30
N GLY A 380 -21.28 -19.97 -7.76
CA GLY A 380 -21.16 -18.65 -8.37
C GLY A 380 -21.23 -17.46 -7.41
N VAL A 381 -21.04 -17.70 -6.10
CA VAL A 381 -20.98 -16.68 -5.04
C VAL A 381 -19.63 -16.77 -4.31
N LEU A 382 -18.91 -15.66 -4.24
CA LEU A 382 -17.66 -15.58 -3.47
C LEU A 382 -17.94 -15.80 -1.97
N HIS A 383 -17.12 -16.64 -1.36
CA HIS A 383 -17.01 -16.83 0.08
C HIS A 383 -15.60 -16.51 0.52
N PHE A 384 -15.45 -16.10 1.77
CA PHE A 384 -14.21 -15.70 2.41
C PHE A 384 -13.95 -16.65 3.58
N LEU A 385 -12.76 -17.22 3.66
CA LEU A 385 -12.41 -18.19 4.70
C LEU A 385 -12.04 -17.45 5.99
N MET A 386 -12.99 -17.35 6.91
CA MET A 386 -12.82 -16.63 8.17
C MET A 386 -12.31 -17.56 9.26
N GLN A 387 -11.45 -17.05 10.15
CA GLN A 387 -10.88 -17.81 11.26
C GLN A 387 -11.50 -17.38 12.59
N ALA A 388 -11.96 -18.33 13.40
CA ALA A 388 -12.23 -18.13 14.82
C ALA A 388 -10.91 -18.07 15.58
N LYS A 389 -10.49 -16.87 15.99
CA LYS A 389 -9.17 -16.62 16.58
C LYS A 389 -9.28 -16.12 18.02
N PRO A 390 -8.79 -16.91 19.00
CA PRO A 390 -8.57 -16.41 20.34
C PRO A 390 -7.28 -15.58 20.39
N GLU A 391 -7.34 -14.43 21.04
CA GLU A 391 -6.20 -13.55 21.31
C GLU A 391 -6.26 -13.05 22.75
N PRO A 392 -5.13 -12.83 23.43
CA PRO A 392 -5.11 -12.54 24.86
C PRO A 392 -5.76 -11.19 25.23
N GLY A 393 -5.82 -10.25 24.29
CA GLY A 393 -6.44 -8.94 24.48
C GLY A 393 -7.90 -8.85 24.01
N ASN A 394 -8.47 -9.92 23.44
CA ASN A 394 -9.86 -9.90 22.98
C ASN A 394 -10.82 -9.82 24.16
N VAL A 395 -11.76 -8.87 24.13
CA VAL A 395 -12.68 -8.63 25.25
C VAL A 395 -13.62 -9.82 25.52
N ASN A 396 -13.97 -10.54 24.46
CA ASN A 396 -14.81 -11.75 24.50
C ASN A 396 -13.98 -13.04 24.33
N GLY A 397 -12.64 -12.94 24.36
CA GLY A 397 -11.70 -14.04 24.24
C GLY A 397 -11.60 -14.71 22.86
N LEU A 398 -12.51 -14.43 21.90
CA LEU A 398 -12.49 -14.99 20.55
C LEU A 398 -13.23 -14.09 19.56
N GLN A 399 -12.59 -13.82 18.42
CA GLN A 399 -13.16 -13.00 17.35
C GLN A 399 -12.96 -13.66 15.97
N LEU A 400 -13.66 -13.15 14.96
CA LEU A 400 -13.43 -13.53 13.56
C LEU A 400 -12.26 -12.73 13.00
N SER A 401 -11.20 -13.43 12.60
CA SER A 401 -10.00 -12.89 11.99
C SER A 401 -9.87 -13.28 10.50
N PRO A 402 -8.94 -12.66 9.77
CA PRO A 402 -8.54 -13.15 8.46
C PRO A 402 -8.07 -14.61 8.51
N THR A 403 -8.05 -15.27 7.34
CA THR A 403 -7.52 -16.64 7.21
C THR A 403 -6.08 -16.74 7.73
N VAL A 404 -5.27 -15.72 7.47
CA VAL A 404 -3.88 -15.62 7.90
C VAL A 404 -3.66 -14.27 8.55
N GLN A 405 -3.15 -14.27 9.78
CA GLN A 405 -2.68 -13.08 10.49
C GLN A 405 -1.34 -13.46 11.11
N ALA A 406 -0.25 -13.01 10.50
CA ALA A 406 1.08 -13.38 10.96
C ALA A 406 2.15 -12.37 10.56
N THR A 407 3.22 -12.34 11.36
CA THR A 407 4.36 -11.43 11.20
C THR A 407 5.55 -12.19 10.62
N ARG A 408 6.53 -11.46 10.05
CA ARG A 408 7.74 -12.06 9.50
C ARG A 408 8.50 -12.89 10.54
N SER A 409 8.58 -12.39 11.77
CA SER A 409 9.12 -13.11 12.93
C SER A 409 8.48 -14.49 13.18
N ASN A 410 7.21 -14.68 12.79
CA ASN A 410 6.49 -15.95 12.95
C ASN A 410 6.69 -16.92 11.76
N PHE A 411 7.07 -16.42 10.58
CA PHE A 411 7.25 -17.22 9.36
C PHE A 411 8.62 -17.90 9.26
N ASP A 412 9.66 -17.33 9.87
CA ASP A 412 11.02 -17.89 9.84
C ASP A 412 11.20 -19.16 10.71
N GLU A 413 10.11 -19.85 11.10
CA GLU A 413 10.06 -21.12 11.87
C GLU A 413 10.97 -21.17 13.12
N VAL A 414 11.20 -20.03 13.78
CA VAL A 414 12.10 -19.98 14.95
C VAL A 414 11.46 -20.47 16.23
N HIS A 415 10.13 -20.56 16.23
CA HIS A 415 9.44 -21.44 17.15
C HIS A 415 9.32 -22.78 16.44
N HIS A 416 9.77 -23.86 17.07
CA HIS A 416 9.57 -25.25 16.62
C HIS A 416 8.07 -25.66 16.61
N GLY A 417 7.15 -24.74 16.33
CA GLY A 417 5.71 -24.95 16.25
C GLY A 417 5.24 -25.16 14.81
N ARG A 418 4.00 -25.59 14.65
CA ARG A 418 3.38 -25.83 13.34
C ARG A 418 3.39 -24.57 12.45
N SER A 419 3.64 -24.77 11.15
CA SER A 419 3.47 -23.73 10.13
C SER A 419 2.07 -23.11 10.19
N THR A 420 1.98 -21.79 9.95
CA THR A 420 0.71 -21.05 9.99
C THR A 420 -0.19 -21.59 8.86
N PRO A 421 -1.39 -22.13 9.16
CA PRO A 421 -2.28 -22.68 8.15
C PRO A 421 -2.53 -21.67 7.01
N PHE A 422 -2.57 -22.15 5.78
CA PHE A 422 -2.83 -21.38 4.56
C PHE A 422 -1.82 -20.29 4.19
N LEU A 423 -0.73 -20.11 4.96
CA LEU A 423 0.27 -19.09 4.70
C LEU A 423 0.82 -19.10 3.26
N ASP A 424 1.09 -20.29 2.73
CA ASP A 424 1.68 -20.50 1.40
C ASP A 424 0.89 -19.85 0.26
N HIS A 425 -0.41 -19.63 0.43
CA HIS A 425 -1.23 -18.93 -0.56
C HIS A 425 -0.88 -17.44 -0.69
N PHE A 426 -0.30 -16.86 0.36
CA PHE A 426 -0.01 -15.43 0.46
C PHE A 426 1.47 -15.10 0.27
N ILE A 427 2.38 -16.00 0.67
CA ILE A 427 3.82 -15.71 0.62
C ILE A 427 4.44 -15.84 -0.77
N HIS A 428 4.19 -16.88 -1.58
CA HIS A 428 4.73 -16.99 -2.96
C HIS A 428 4.05 -18.11 -3.78
N ARG A 429 3.27 -17.75 -4.82
CA ARG A 429 2.84 -18.67 -5.90
C ARG A 429 2.65 -17.92 -7.24
N PRO A 430 3.36 -18.28 -8.32
CA PRO A 430 3.05 -17.79 -9.67
C PRO A 430 1.61 -18.15 -10.06
N GLY A 431 0.90 -17.23 -10.72
CA GLY A 431 -0.47 -17.48 -11.21
C GLY A 431 -1.58 -17.40 -10.16
N ARG A 432 -1.31 -16.93 -8.93
CA ARG A 432 -2.36 -16.69 -7.92
C ARG A 432 -3.31 -15.58 -8.36
N ARG A 433 -4.61 -15.75 -8.11
CA ARG A 433 -5.63 -14.74 -8.41
C ARG A 433 -5.78 -13.77 -7.24
N VAL A 434 -5.03 -12.68 -7.28
CA VAL A 434 -5.08 -11.63 -6.25
C VAL A 434 -6.28 -10.74 -6.51
N LEU A 435 -7.19 -10.64 -5.54
CA LEU A 435 -8.29 -9.69 -5.58
C LEU A 435 -7.89 -8.36 -4.94
N ILE A 436 -7.09 -8.42 -3.87
CA ILE A 436 -6.55 -7.27 -3.12
C ILE A 436 -5.13 -7.56 -2.67
N ASP A 437 -4.26 -6.56 -2.76
CA ASP A 437 -2.91 -6.56 -2.21
C ASP A 437 -2.45 -5.12 -1.98
N SER A 438 -2.51 -4.67 -0.73
CA SER A 438 -2.24 -3.29 -0.36
C SER A 438 -1.58 -3.21 1.03
N ILE A 439 -0.60 -2.32 1.20
CA ILE A 439 0.03 -2.08 2.50
C ILE A 439 -0.72 -0.96 3.20
N GLN A 440 -1.22 -1.21 4.41
CA GLN A 440 -2.03 -0.26 5.17
C GLN A 440 -1.39 0.02 6.55
N SER A 441 -1.61 1.22 7.07
CA SER A 441 -1.15 1.72 8.38
C SER A 441 -1.99 1.12 9.53
N GLU A 442 -1.40 0.96 10.72
CA GLU A 442 -2.14 0.68 11.97
C GLU A 442 -2.32 1.97 12.81
N GLN A 443 -2.81 1.87 14.05
CA GLN A 443 -3.11 3.02 14.91
C GLN A 443 -1.85 3.88 15.16
N GLY A 444 -1.82 5.11 14.63
CA GLY A 444 -0.70 6.03 14.80
C GLY A 444 -0.61 6.61 16.22
N ASP A 445 -1.66 6.52 17.03
CA ASP A 445 -1.63 6.90 18.45
C ASP A 445 -0.71 6.00 19.30
N TRP A 446 -0.53 4.75 18.88
CA TRP A 446 0.06 3.69 19.69
C TRP A 446 1.23 2.97 19.02
N PHE A 447 1.29 2.98 17.69
CA PHE A 447 2.38 2.40 16.92
C PHE A 447 3.20 3.46 16.21
N LEU A 448 4.53 3.26 16.16
CA LEU A 448 5.40 4.02 15.28
C LEU A 448 5.46 3.36 13.90
N HIS A 449 4.88 4.02 12.89
CA HIS A 449 4.99 3.67 11.46
C HIS A 449 4.60 2.20 11.12
N LYS A 450 3.81 1.56 11.98
CA LYS A 450 3.40 0.17 11.81
C LYS A 450 2.47 0.03 10.62
N ARG A 451 2.75 -0.98 9.81
CA ARG A 451 1.96 -1.32 8.63
C ARG A 451 1.76 -2.83 8.51
N ASN A 452 0.69 -3.23 7.85
CA ASN A 452 0.37 -4.61 7.49
C ASN A 452 0.02 -4.69 6.00
N ARG A 453 0.34 -5.82 5.38
CA ARG A 453 -0.04 -6.14 4.00
C ARG A 453 -1.39 -6.83 4.02
N ASN A 454 -2.42 -6.13 3.57
CA ASN A 454 -3.79 -6.63 3.44
C ASN A 454 -3.94 -7.33 2.10
N MET A 455 -4.36 -8.59 2.12
CA MET A 455 -4.48 -9.42 0.93
C MET A 455 -5.80 -10.17 0.90
N VAL A 456 -6.40 -10.25 -0.30
CA VAL A 456 -7.46 -11.20 -0.61
C VAL A 456 -6.99 -12.03 -1.80
N VAL A 457 -6.86 -13.34 -1.62
CA VAL A 457 -6.38 -14.27 -2.65
C VAL A 457 -7.47 -15.27 -2.95
N GLU A 458 -7.87 -15.32 -4.22
CA GLU A 458 -8.85 -16.28 -4.70
C GLU A 458 -8.18 -17.60 -5.08
N ILE A 459 -8.83 -18.71 -4.68
CA ILE A 459 -8.45 -20.07 -5.01
C ILE A 459 -9.58 -20.78 -5.76
N ASP A 460 -9.19 -21.67 -6.67
CA ASP A 460 -10.09 -22.55 -7.44
C ASP A 460 -10.08 -24.00 -6.93
N THR A 461 -9.15 -24.31 -6.02
CA THR A 461 -8.93 -25.66 -5.48
C THR A 461 -9.64 -25.85 -4.14
N ASP A 462 -10.06 -27.09 -3.88
CA ASP A 462 -10.49 -27.50 -2.55
C ASP A 462 -9.32 -27.46 -1.56
N VAL A 463 -9.58 -26.88 -0.40
CA VAL A 463 -8.66 -26.88 0.74
C VAL A 463 -9.32 -27.53 1.92
N GLU A 464 -8.57 -28.33 2.66
CA GLU A 464 -9.04 -28.89 3.92
C GLU A 464 -9.19 -27.75 4.93
N VAL A 465 -10.39 -27.63 5.48
CA VAL A 465 -10.75 -26.59 6.44
C VAL A 465 -10.88 -27.24 7.82
N ASP A 466 -10.04 -26.82 8.76
CA ASP A 466 -10.11 -27.30 10.13
C ASP A 466 -11.28 -26.66 10.93
N ALA A 467 -11.44 -27.06 12.19
CA ALA A 467 -12.54 -26.59 13.05
C ALA A 467 -12.54 -25.07 13.31
N ALA A 468 -11.40 -24.40 13.16
CA ALA A 468 -11.22 -22.98 13.39
C ALA A 468 -11.67 -22.11 12.22
N PHE A 469 -11.99 -22.65 11.04
CA PHE A 469 -12.33 -21.83 9.88
C PHE A 469 -13.72 -22.14 9.31
N ARG A 470 -14.37 -21.11 8.75
CA ARG A 470 -15.62 -21.24 7.99
C ARG A 470 -15.61 -20.35 6.76
N TRP A 471 -16.15 -20.86 5.67
CA TRP A 471 -16.42 -20.08 4.46
C TRP A 471 -17.70 -19.29 4.67
N LEU A 472 -17.61 -17.96 4.67
CA LEU A 472 -18.75 -17.06 4.83
C LEU A 472 -18.86 -16.14 3.62
N THR A 473 -20.08 -15.81 3.20
CA THR A 473 -20.27 -14.74 2.21
C THR A 473 -19.94 -13.38 2.82
N LEU A 474 -19.71 -12.36 1.99
CA LEU A 474 -19.51 -11.00 2.48
C LEU A 474 -20.78 -10.47 3.17
N GLY A 475 -21.97 -10.84 2.70
CA GLY A 475 -23.24 -10.48 3.34
C GLY A 475 -23.38 -11.04 4.75
N GLN A 476 -22.98 -12.30 4.97
CA GLN A 476 -22.92 -12.89 6.31
C GLN A 476 -21.93 -12.15 7.21
N ILE A 477 -20.71 -11.88 6.73
CA ILE A 477 -19.68 -11.17 7.52
C ILE A 477 -20.15 -9.75 7.89
N ARG A 478 -20.76 -9.01 6.96
CA ARG A 478 -21.35 -7.69 7.22
C ARG A 478 -22.44 -7.77 8.28
N ARG A 479 -23.31 -8.78 8.24
CA ARG A 479 -24.33 -8.98 9.29
C ARG A 479 -23.71 -9.24 10.66
N LEU A 480 -22.58 -9.93 10.71
CA LEU A 480 -21.83 -10.19 11.95
C LEU A 480 -21.11 -8.94 12.47
N MET A 481 -20.76 -7.97 11.60
CA MET A 481 -20.20 -6.67 12.02
C MET A 481 -21.20 -5.81 12.82
N LEU A 482 -22.51 -6.11 12.76
CA LEU A 482 -23.52 -5.45 13.60
C LEU A 482 -23.51 -5.92 15.06
N GLN A 483 -22.65 -6.89 15.41
CA GLN A 483 -22.47 -7.38 16.76
C GLN A 483 -21.19 -6.81 17.35
N ASP A 484 -21.26 -6.41 18.62
CA ASP A 484 -20.12 -5.87 19.32
C ASP A 484 -18.98 -6.88 19.40
N ASP A 485 -17.77 -6.39 19.16
CA ASP A 485 -16.50 -7.12 19.31
C ASP A 485 -16.43 -8.49 18.61
N LEU A 486 -17.19 -8.70 17.53
CA LEU A 486 -17.25 -10.02 16.88
C LEU A 486 -16.28 -10.15 15.71
N VAL A 487 -16.26 -9.17 14.81
CA VAL A 487 -15.40 -9.15 13.62
C VAL A 487 -14.17 -8.31 13.95
N ASN A 488 -12.99 -8.94 14.01
CA ASN A 488 -11.79 -8.27 14.50
C ASN A 488 -11.31 -7.14 13.58
N MET A 489 -10.44 -6.29 14.11
CA MET A 489 -9.89 -5.13 13.41
C MET A 489 -9.20 -5.49 12.09
N ASP A 490 -8.37 -6.54 12.08
CA ASP A 490 -7.65 -6.97 10.88
C ASP A 490 -8.61 -7.37 9.76
N THR A 491 -9.69 -8.08 10.08
CA THR A 491 -10.75 -8.43 9.13
C THR A 491 -11.41 -7.19 8.56
N ARG A 492 -11.80 -6.24 9.41
CA ARG A 492 -12.40 -4.97 8.97
C ARG A 492 -11.45 -4.23 8.02
N SER A 493 -10.16 -4.17 8.37
CA SER A 493 -9.14 -3.50 7.56
C SER A 493 -8.92 -4.19 6.19
N VAL A 494 -8.88 -5.53 6.13
CA VAL A 494 -8.73 -6.25 4.84
C VAL A 494 -9.98 -6.11 3.97
N LEU A 495 -11.18 -6.26 4.56
CA LEU A 495 -12.43 -6.20 3.80
C LEU A 495 -12.77 -4.80 3.32
N ALA A 496 -12.33 -3.75 4.03
CA ALA A 496 -12.47 -2.37 3.58
C ALA A 496 -11.77 -2.11 2.24
N CYS A 497 -10.73 -2.88 1.91
CA CYS A 497 -9.99 -2.74 0.66
C CYS A 497 -10.70 -3.38 -0.54
N LEU A 498 -11.76 -4.18 -0.36
CA LEU A 498 -12.43 -4.87 -1.48
C LEU A 498 -12.93 -3.88 -2.55
N PRO A 499 -12.78 -4.20 -3.85
CA PRO A 499 -13.07 -3.26 -4.91
C PRO A 499 -14.58 -2.99 -5.03
N THR A 500 -14.92 -1.77 -5.44
CA THR A 500 -16.29 -1.35 -5.70
C THR A 500 -16.47 -1.02 -7.18
N ALA A 501 -17.45 -1.65 -7.83
CA ALA A 501 -17.75 -1.54 -9.26
C ALA A 501 -18.58 -0.29 -9.54
N HIS A 502 -18.56 0.19 -10.79
CA HIS A 502 -19.57 1.11 -11.30
C HIS A 502 -20.77 0.28 -11.77
N GLY A 503 -21.85 0.36 -11.01
CA GLY A 503 -23.15 -0.21 -11.30
C GLY A 503 -24.06 0.81 -11.96
N THR A 504 -25.01 0.30 -12.75
CA THR A 504 -26.12 1.08 -13.29
C THR A 504 -26.88 1.79 -12.17
N PRO A 505 -27.22 3.09 -12.32
CA PRO A 505 -28.06 3.80 -11.39
C PRO A 505 -29.37 3.03 -11.17
N HIS A 506 -29.66 2.69 -9.91
CA HIS A 506 -31.01 2.25 -9.57
C HIS A 506 -31.85 3.50 -9.32
N ASP A 507 -32.74 3.82 -10.26
CA ASP A 507 -33.87 4.70 -9.99
C ASP A 507 -34.80 3.94 -9.06
N GLY A 508 -34.89 4.39 -7.81
CA GLY A 508 -35.70 3.73 -6.80
C GLY A 508 -35.18 3.95 -5.40
N ASP A 509 -35.95 4.73 -4.65
CA ASP A 509 -35.90 4.95 -3.21
C ASP A 509 -34.82 5.91 -2.67
N ASP A 510 -35.29 6.85 -1.84
CA ASP A 510 -34.50 7.87 -1.14
C ASP A 510 -33.92 7.35 0.19
N ALA A 511 -34.17 6.09 0.53
CA ALA A 511 -33.65 5.46 1.74
C ALA A 511 -32.10 5.47 1.82
N PHE A 512 -31.55 5.54 3.04
CA PHE A 512 -30.10 5.56 3.30
C PHE A 512 -29.35 4.35 2.69
N PRO A 513 -29.82 3.10 2.86
CA PRO A 513 -29.27 1.92 2.20
C PRO A 513 -28.97 2.08 0.70
N ALA A 514 -29.96 2.53 -0.06
CA ALA A 514 -29.84 2.69 -1.50
C ALA A 514 -28.81 3.77 -1.88
N ALA A 515 -28.77 4.88 -1.13
CA ALA A 515 -27.80 5.95 -1.36
C ALA A 515 -26.37 5.55 -0.99
N LEU A 516 -26.19 4.78 0.08
CA LEU A 516 -24.89 4.25 0.45
C LEU A 516 -24.38 3.26 -0.60
N ARG A 517 -25.25 2.35 -1.08
CA ARG A 517 -24.94 1.47 -2.22
C ARG A 517 -24.53 2.27 -3.46
N ARG A 518 -25.24 3.35 -3.80
CA ARG A 518 -24.85 4.26 -4.90
C ARG A 518 -23.55 5.01 -4.65
N SER A 519 -23.19 5.31 -3.40
CA SER A 519 -21.91 5.98 -3.10
C SER A 519 -20.71 5.05 -3.25
N PHE A 520 -20.87 3.78 -2.90
CA PHE A 520 -19.84 2.76 -3.14
C PHE A 520 -19.77 2.36 -4.61
N TYR A 521 -20.94 2.14 -5.24
CA TYR A 521 -21.02 1.43 -6.51
C TYR A 521 -21.67 2.21 -7.65
N GLY A 522 -22.08 3.47 -7.50
CA GLY A 522 -22.88 4.16 -8.52
C GLY A 522 -22.07 5.03 -9.47
N GLU A 523 -22.59 5.23 -10.68
CA GLU A 523 -22.22 6.37 -11.53
C GLU A 523 -22.94 7.61 -11.00
N ALA A 524 -22.21 8.44 -10.26
CA ALA A 524 -22.78 9.65 -9.69
C ALA A 524 -21.77 10.79 -9.77
N VAL A 525 -22.23 12.04 -9.82
CA VAL A 525 -21.36 13.21 -9.89
C VAL A 525 -20.94 13.58 -8.47
N PRO A 526 -19.70 13.25 -8.03
CA PRO A 526 -19.25 13.60 -6.69
C PRO A 526 -19.09 15.12 -6.57
N LEU A 527 -19.09 15.64 -5.34
CA LEU A 527 -18.83 17.06 -5.08
C LEU A 527 -17.42 17.48 -5.54
N HIS A 528 -16.45 16.59 -5.31
CA HIS A 528 -15.04 16.77 -5.66
C HIS A 528 -14.58 15.60 -6.51
N ASP A 529 -13.68 15.85 -7.47
CA ASP A 529 -12.96 14.76 -8.13
C ASP A 529 -11.88 14.17 -7.20
N LEU A 530 -11.27 13.06 -7.62
CA LEU A 530 -10.22 12.42 -6.81
C LEU A 530 -9.01 13.35 -6.62
N HIS A 531 -8.71 14.20 -7.61
CA HIS A 531 -7.60 15.15 -7.52
C HIS A 531 -7.82 16.14 -6.37
N ALA A 532 -8.99 16.76 -6.27
CA ALA A 532 -9.34 17.66 -5.18
C ALA A 532 -9.32 16.98 -3.80
N ILE A 533 -9.80 15.72 -3.70
CA ILE A 533 -9.70 14.95 -2.45
C ILE A 533 -8.23 14.73 -2.08
N THR A 534 -7.40 14.29 -3.02
CA THR A 534 -5.96 14.09 -2.74
C THR A 534 -5.23 15.40 -2.48
N SER A 535 -5.67 16.52 -3.06
CA SER A 535 -5.14 17.85 -2.79
C SER A 535 -5.39 18.26 -1.34
N CYS A 536 -6.57 17.98 -0.78
CA CYS A 536 -6.87 18.26 0.63
C CYS A 536 -5.86 17.57 1.58
N LEU A 537 -5.56 16.29 1.33
CA LEU A 537 -4.55 15.56 2.12
C LEU A 537 -3.14 16.12 1.87
N THR A 538 -2.82 16.47 0.62
CA THR A 538 -1.52 17.03 0.23
C THR A 538 -1.28 18.37 0.91
N ASP A 539 -2.28 19.24 0.99
CA ASP A 539 -2.20 20.53 1.68
C ASP A 539 -1.84 20.33 3.16
N VAL A 540 -2.51 19.39 3.85
CA VAL A 540 -2.18 19.09 5.24
C VAL A 540 -0.76 18.53 5.37
N ARG A 541 -0.34 17.64 4.48
CA ARG A 541 1.02 17.07 4.49
C ARG A 541 2.11 18.10 4.23
N ALA A 542 1.84 19.07 3.36
CA ALA A 542 2.80 20.10 2.98
C ALA A 542 2.87 21.24 4.01
N LEU A 543 1.75 21.55 4.67
CA LEU A 543 1.65 22.71 5.57
C LEU A 543 1.85 22.37 7.04
N ARG A 544 1.59 21.12 7.46
CA ARG A 544 1.81 20.68 8.84
C ARG A 544 3.25 20.21 9.04
N VAL A 545 3.76 20.47 10.23
CA VAL A 545 5.07 19.95 10.66
C VAL A 545 4.80 18.94 11.75
N LEU A 546 5.16 17.68 11.50
CA LEU A 546 5.20 16.63 12.52
C LEU A 546 6.64 16.20 12.70
N ARG A 547 7.23 16.51 13.86
CA ARG A 547 8.57 16.05 14.22
C ARG A 547 8.44 14.84 15.13
N GLN A 548 9.11 13.77 14.76
CA GLN A 548 9.16 12.51 15.49
C GLN A 548 10.62 12.17 15.76
N GLN A 549 10.94 11.82 17.00
CA GLN A 549 12.25 11.35 17.38
C GLN A 549 12.11 10.19 18.35
N SER A 550 12.61 9.01 17.97
CA SER A 550 12.78 7.90 18.90
C SER A 550 13.77 8.29 19.99
N VAL A 551 13.38 8.09 21.24
CA VAL A 551 14.16 8.42 22.44
C VAL A 551 14.02 7.27 23.46
N PRO A 552 14.93 7.18 24.44
CA PRO A 552 14.76 6.27 25.58
C PRO A 552 13.37 6.35 26.21
N LEU A 553 12.75 5.21 26.52
CA LEU A 553 11.47 5.16 27.25
C LEU A 553 11.53 5.92 28.59
N ASP A 554 12.69 5.90 29.27
CA ASP A 554 12.88 6.64 30.52
C ASP A 554 12.70 8.17 30.38
N ASP A 555 12.85 8.74 29.19
CA ASP A 555 12.60 10.17 28.96
C ASP A 555 11.12 10.53 29.16
N ALA A 556 10.19 9.58 28.95
CA ALA A 556 8.75 9.79 29.16
C ALA A 556 8.39 10.17 30.60
N ARG A 557 9.27 9.90 31.57
CA ARG A 557 9.06 10.27 32.99
C ARG A 557 8.93 11.78 33.19
N ARG A 558 9.59 12.57 32.34
CA ARG A 558 9.54 14.04 32.36
C ARG A 558 8.16 14.56 31.96
N ASP A 559 7.47 13.81 31.10
CA ASP A 559 6.16 14.14 30.54
C ASP A 559 5.00 13.42 31.23
N GLY A 560 5.20 12.99 32.48
CA GLY A 560 4.09 12.49 33.30
C GLY A 560 3.89 10.98 33.29
N TRP A 561 4.69 10.23 32.54
CA TRP A 561 4.65 8.76 32.58
C TRP A 561 5.39 8.21 33.80
N GLU A 562 4.86 7.16 34.41
CA GLU A 562 5.48 6.45 35.52
C GLU A 562 5.51 4.95 35.24
N GLN A 563 6.63 4.33 35.56
CA GLN A 563 6.78 2.88 35.58
C GLN A 563 6.62 2.39 37.02
N THR A 564 5.59 1.59 37.26
CA THR A 564 5.35 0.86 38.50
C THR A 564 5.82 -0.59 38.35
N GLY A 565 5.69 -1.42 39.40
CA GLY A 565 5.98 -2.85 39.31
C GLY A 565 5.10 -3.61 38.30
N SER A 566 3.93 -3.08 37.92
CA SER A 566 2.94 -3.79 37.10
C SER A 566 2.43 -3.04 35.87
N ALA A 567 2.76 -1.75 35.72
CA ALA A 567 2.28 -0.94 34.60
C ALA A 567 3.19 0.27 34.31
N ILE A 568 3.24 0.68 33.04
CA ILE A 568 3.72 1.99 32.60
C ILE A 568 2.49 2.82 32.26
N ARG A 569 2.25 3.93 32.96
CA ARG A 569 1.00 4.71 32.82
C ARG A 569 1.25 6.19 33.03
N HIS A 570 0.36 7.03 32.52
CA HIS A 570 0.42 8.47 32.78
C HIS A 570 -0.18 8.81 34.16
N ARG A 571 0.45 9.71 34.93
CA ARG A 571 0.02 10.10 36.29
C ARG A 571 -1.39 10.69 36.37
N SER A 572 -1.91 11.22 35.26
CA SER A 572 -3.29 11.72 35.21
C SER A 572 -4.35 10.62 35.06
N GLY A 573 -3.95 9.37 34.84
CA GLY A 573 -4.88 8.27 34.53
C GLY A 573 -5.54 8.36 33.14
N ARG A 574 -4.99 9.16 32.22
CA ARG A 574 -5.46 9.31 30.83
C ARG A 574 -4.55 8.55 29.86
N HIS A 575 -4.91 8.56 28.58
CA HIS A 575 -4.21 7.94 27.47
C HIS A 575 -4.34 6.41 27.49
N PHE A 576 -3.31 5.72 27.97
CA PHE A 576 -3.24 4.28 28.02
C PHE A 576 -2.20 3.86 29.07
N GLU A 577 -2.15 2.56 29.33
CA GLU A 577 -1.09 1.92 30.09
C GLU A 577 -0.49 0.74 29.30
N ILE A 578 0.78 0.49 29.53
CA ILE A 578 1.43 -0.77 29.16
C ILE A 578 1.39 -1.67 30.38
N MET A 579 0.83 -2.87 30.23
CA MET A 579 0.71 -3.87 31.27
C MET A 579 1.37 -5.19 30.83
N ALA A 580 1.73 -6.04 31.77
CA ALA A 580 2.20 -7.39 31.51
C ALA A 580 1.10 -8.42 31.78
N VAL A 581 1.01 -9.44 30.95
CA VAL A 581 0.07 -10.56 31.14
C VAL A 581 0.78 -11.91 31.04
N GLU A 582 0.30 -12.87 31.81
CA GLU A 582 0.51 -14.29 31.60
C GLU A 582 -0.70 -14.87 30.88
N VAL A 583 -0.44 -15.55 29.77
CA VAL A 583 -1.47 -16.20 28.96
C VAL A 583 -1.28 -17.69 29.09
N THR A 584 -2.35 -18.40 29.46
CA THR A 584 -2.38 -19.86 29.50
C THR A 584 -3.44 -20.36 28.55
N ALA A 585 -3.08 -21.32 27.69
CA ALA A 585 -3.96 -21.90 26.69
C ALA A 585 -4.13 -23.40 26.95
N GLU A 586 -5.38 -23.86 27.08
CA GLU A 586 -5.67 -25.25 27.50
C GLU A 586 -5.29 -26.32 26.46
N ARG A 587 -5.18 -25.97 25.16
CA ARG A 587 -4.94 -26.92 24.05
C ARG A 587 -3.95 -26.44 22.99
N ARG A 588 -2.99 -25.58 23.34
CA ARG A 588 -1.96 -25.05 22.40
C ARG A 588 -0.60 -25.71 22.61
N GLU A 589 0.20 -25.81 21.56
CA GLU A 589 1.59 -26.33 21.59
C GLU A 589 2.47 -25.59 22.63
N VAL A 590 2.30 -24.27 22.75
CA VAL A 590 2.82 -23.47 23.85
C VAL A 590 1.71 -23.29 24.88
N ALA A 591 1.76 -24.07 25.95
CA ALA A 591 0.73 -24.07 26.98
C ALA A 591 0.63 -22.73 27.74
N SER A 592 1.71 -21.97 27.81
CA SER A 592 1.72 -20.66 28.47
C SER A 592 2.88 -19.77 28.01
N TRP A 593 2.62 -18.47 27.84
CA TRP A 593 3.62 -17.44 27.56
C TRP A 593 3.27 -16.15 28.29
N THR A 594 4.20 -15.19 28.32
CA THR A 594 3.98 -13.86 28.88
C THR A 594 4.29 -12.80 27.83
N GLN A 595 3.53 -11.71 27.82
CA GLN A 595 3.78 -10.59 26.91
C GLN A 595 3.30 -9.25 27.50
N PRO A 596 3.85 -8.13 27.03
CA PRO A 596 3.24 -6.83 27.23
C PRO A 596 1.96 -6.69 26.39
N LEU A 597 1.02 -5.88 26.86
CA LEU A 597 -0.15 -5.39 26.13
C LEU A 597 -0.39 -3.92 26.45
N LEU A 598 -0.96 -3.18 25.51
CA LEU A 598 -1.42 -1.81 25.71
C LEU A 598 -2.91 -1.81 26.06
N ARG A 599 -3.29 -1.11 27.13
CA ARG A 599 -4.69 -0.92 27.56
C ARG A 599 -5.05 0.56 27.53
N PRO A 600 -6.01 1.00 26.70
CA PRO A 600 -6.52 2.37 26.75
C PRO A 600 -7.20 2.66 28.08
N CYS A 601 -7.09 3.89 28.59
CA CYS A 601 -7.73 4.27 29.85
C CYS A 601 -9.22 4.57 29.72
N SER A 602 -9.69 4.86 28.50
CA SER A 602 -11.08 5.15 28.17
C SER A 602 -11.46 4.56 26.81
N GLN A 603 -12.76 4.46 26.57
CA GLN A 603 -13.29 4.01 25.28
C GLN A 603 -13.12 5.13 24.24
N GLY A 604 -12.63 4.79 23.06
CA GLY A 604 -12.56 5.75 21.96
C GLY A 604 -13.89 5.88 21.21
N LEU A 605 -13.96 6.91 20.38
CA LEU A 605 -15.07 7.25 19.52
C LEU A 605 -14.52 7.50 18.12
N ALA A 606 -15.04 6.78 17.13
CA ALA A 606 -14.75 7.01 15.71
C ALA A 606 -16.08 7.18 14.97
N ALA A 607 -16.33 8.34 14.39
CA ALA A 607 -17.60 8.64 13.74
C ALA A 607 -17.45 9.29 12.37
N LEU A 608 -18.32 8.88 11.45
CA LEU A 608 -18.42 9.41 10.10
C LEU A 608 -19.74 10.14 9.93
N ILE A 609 -19.67 11.44 9.66
CA ILE A 609 -20.83 12.22 9.24
C ILE A 609 -21.02 12.02 7.73
N THR A 610 -22.26 11.77 7.32
CA THR A 610 -22.63 11.51 5.93
C THR A 610 -23.67 12.51 5.44
N ARG A 611 -23.59 12.95 4.19
CA ARG A 611 -24.56 13.90 3.61
C ARG A 611 -24.81 13.57 2.15
N ARG A 612 -26.04 13.77 1.70
CA ARG A 612 -26.37 13.70 0.28
C ARG A 612 -26.03 15.03 -0.38
N ILE A 613 -25.16 14.98 -1.36
CA ILE A 613 -24.72 16.13 -2.15
C ILE A 613 -24.87 15.73 -3.61
N ASN A 614 -25.61 16.53 -4.39
CA ASN A 614 -25.95 16.21 -5.79
C ASN A 614 -26.58 14.82 -5.97
N GLY A 615 -27.40 14.37 -5.01
CA GLY A 615 -28.05 13.06 -5.03
C GLY A 615 -27.17 11.87 -4.60
N VAL A 616 -25.91 12.12 -4.23
CA VAL A 616 -24.91 11.09 -3.86
C VAL A 616 -24.56 11.21 -2.38
N LEU A 617 -24.53 10.09 -1.67
CA LEU A 617 -24.08 10.09 -0.29
C LEU A 617 -22.56 10.30 -0.24
N HIS A 618 -22.10 11.28 0.53
CA HIS A 618 -20.71 11.54 0.81
C HIS A 618 -20.44 11.33 2.30
N ALA A 619 -19.21 11.02 2.62
CA ALA A 619 -18.65 10.97 3.96
C ALA A 619 -17.71 12.17 4.17
N LEU A 620 -17.83 12.84 5.30
CA LEU A 620 -16.90 13.89 5.70
C LEU A 620 -15.68 13.25 6.35
N VAL A 621 -14.53 13.30 5.69
CA VAL A 621 -13.27 12.77 6.23
C VAL A 621 -12.36 13.91 6.67
N ALA A 622 -11.46 13.61 7.60
CA ALA A 622 -10.49 14.56 8.13
C ALA A 622 -9.08 14.08 7.85
N ALA A 623 -8.18 14.92 7.32
CA ALA A 623 -6.76 14.63 7.27
C ALA A 623 -6.16 14.84 8.67
N ARG A 624 -5.70 13.77 9.30
CA ARG A 624 -5.27 13.71 10.70
C ARG A 624 -3.81 13.35 10.82
N SER A 625 -3.13 14.01 11.74
CA SER A 625 -1.76 13.70 12.16
C SER A 625 -1.80 13.06 13.55
N GLU A 626 -1.30 11.83 13.66
CA GLU A 626 -1.11 11.12 14.92
C GLU A 626 0.38 11.03 15.23
N VAL A 627 0.71 10.79 16.50
CA VAL A 627 2.11 10.82 16.98
C VAL A 627 3.02 9.85 16.25
N GLY A 628 2.52 8.72 15.75
CA GLY A 628 3.23 7.67 15.04
C GLY A 628 2.92 7.56 13.55
N THR A 629 2.23 8.55 12.94
CA THR A 629 1.95 8.58 11.49
C THR A 629 3.24 8.75 10.67
N LEU A 630 3.41 8.02 9.56
CA LEU A 630 4.64 8.05 8.74
C LEU A 630 4.72 9.26 7.79
N ASN A 631 3.60 9.64 7.16
CA ASN A 631 3.56 10.68 6.12
C ASN A 631 2.87 11.95 6.58
N VAL A 632 3.14 12.39 7.81
CA VAL A 632 2.51 13.55 8.49
C VAL A 632 1.02 13.36 8.77
N ALA A 633 0.21 13.00 7.78
CA ALA A 633 -1.22 12.82 7.90
C ALA A 633 -1.78 11.70 7.01
N GLU A 634 -2.90 11.15 7.44
CA GLU A 634 -3.79 10.25 6.70
C GLU A 634 -5.24 10.72 6.86
N PHE A 635 -6.14 10.36 5.94
CA PHE A 635 -7.56 10.55 6.18
C PHE A 635 -8.03 9.62 7.31
N GLY A 636 -8.68 10.21 8.29
CA GLY A 636 -9.42 9.52 9.34
C GLY A 636 -10.90 9.89 9.32
N PRO A 637 -11.69 9.32 10.26
CA PRO A 637 -13.09 9.67 10.46
C PRO A 637 -13.30 11.16 10.74
N THR A 638 -14.53 11.65 10.53
CA THR A 638 -14.93 13.01 10.87
C THR A 638 -14.55 13.34 12.32
N VAL A 639 -14.86 12.43 13.23
CA VAL A 639 -14.52 12.51 14.65
C VAL A 639 -13.75 11.25 15.04
N GLN A 640 -12.59 11.43 15.65
CA GLN A 640 -11.80 10.35 16.24
C GLN A 640 -11.19 10.91 17.52
N CYS A 641 -11.61 10.43 18.68
CA CYS A 641 -11.15 10.94 19.96
C CYS A 641 -11.48 9.97 21.10
N ARG A 642 -11.10 10.34 22.32
CA ARG A 642 -11.55 9.72 23.57
C ARG A 642 -12.39 10.74 24.34
N PRO A 643 -13.73 10.69 24.24
CA PRO A 643 -14.60 11.72 24.79
C PRO A 643 -14.40 11.96 26.29
N ASP A 644 -14.14 10.88 27.04
CA ASP A 644 -13.94 10.91 28.49
C ASP A 644 -12.59 11.53 28.91
N GLU A 645 -11.68 11.78 27.96
CA GLU A 645 -10.34 12.34 28.20
C GLU A 645 -10.18 13.80 27.74
N SER A 646 -11.28 14.46 27.34
CA SER A 646 -11.24 15.85 26.87
C SER A 646 -10.54 16.79 27.87
N ASP A 647 -9.66 17.63 27.35
CA ASP A 647 -8.93 18.66 28.09
C ASP A 647 -9.63 20.03 28.06
N GLY A 648 -10.90 20.06 27.67
CA GLY A 648 -11.68 21.29 27.50
C GLY A 648 -11.68 21.83 26.07
N GLN A 649 -10.90 21.25 25.15
CA GLN A 649 -11.05 21.48 23.71
C GLN A 649 -11.80 20.32 23.07
N SER A 650 -12.94 20.62 22.44
CA SER A 650 -13.76 19.63 21.75
C SER A 650 -13.29 19.55 20.30
N PRO A 651 -12.96 18.35 19.76
CA PRO A 651 -12.60 18.23 18.36
C PRO A 651 -13.78 18.66 17.46
N PRO A 652 -13.51 19.19 16.25
CA PRO A 652 -14.56 19.58 15.31
C PRO A 652 -15.58 18.46 15.12
N TYR A 653 -16.86 18.83 15.05
CA TYR A 653 -17.99 17.94 14.82
C TYR A 653 -18.35 16.95 15.95
N LEU A 654 -17.63 16.93 17.08
CA LEU A 654 -17.93 16.01 18.19
C LEU A 654 -19.34 16.21 18.76
N GLU A 655 -19.74 17.45 19.01
CA GLU A 655 -21.06 17.76 19.56
C GLU A 655 -22.18 17.30 18.62
N GLN A 656 -22.03 17.53 17.32
CA GLN A 656 -22.98 17.10 16.28
C GLN A 656 -23.13 15.59 16.23
N VAL A 657 -22.04 14.83 16.45
CA VAL A 657 -22.08 13.36 16.53
C VAL A 657 -22.77 12.91 17.83
N LEU A 658 -22.42 13.49 18.97
CA LEU A 658 -22.95 13.06 20.28
C LEU A 658 -24.42 13.41 20.49
N THR A 659 -24.89 14.49 19.86
CA THR A 659 -26.27 15.00 19.99
C THR A 659 -27.19 14.54 18.85
N ALA A 660 -26.68 13.75 17.90
CA ALA A 660 -27.47 13.26 16.78
C ALA A 660 -28.68 12.44 17.24
N GLY A 661 -29.85 12.76 16.68
CA GLY A 661 -31.08 12.01 16.92
C GLY A 661 -30.98 10.56 16.43
N ALA A 662 -31.69 9.64 17.09
CA ALA A 662 -31.68 8.22 16.74
C ALA A 662 -32.15 7.94 15.30
N ASP A 663 -32.95 8.82 14.73
CA ASP A 663 -33.42 8.78 13.34
C ASP A 663 -32.31 9.05 12.30
N ARG A 664 -31.20 9.69 12.73
CA ARG A 664 -30.02 10.03 11.91
C ARG A 664 -28.85 9.08 12.11
N VAL A 665 -28.87 8.24 13.15
CA VAL A 665 -27.84 7.23 13.39
C VAL A 665 -28.10 6.01 12.49
N ARG A 666 -27.12 5.64 11.67
CA ARG A 666 -27.21 4.56 10.67
C ARG A 666 -26.33 3.35 11.00
N TYR A 667 -25.35 3.56 11.87
CA TYR A 667 -24.52 2.52 12.45
C TYR A 667 -24.07 3.00 13.83
N ASP A 668 -24.11 2.10 14.81
CA ASP A 668 -23.66 2.37 16.19
C ASP A 668 -23.32 1.03 16.86
N VAL A 669 -22.04 0.66 16.83
CA VAL A 669 -21.55 -0.63 17.33
C VAL A 669 -20.21 -0.42 18.01
N VAL A 670 -19.97 -1.11 19.11
CA VAL A 670 -18.68 -1.10 19.81
C VAL A 670 -17.82 -2.22 19.26
N GLN A 671 -16.64 -1.88 18.76
CA GLN A 671 -15.70 -2.86 18.24
C GLN A 671 -14.35 -2.69 18.94
N SER A 672 -13.64 -3.80 19.11
CA SER A 672 -12.29 -3.79 19.66
C SER A 672 -11.20 -3.79 18.57
N GLU A 673 -10.01 -3.37 18.99
CA GLU A 673 -8.76 -3.45 18.23
C GLU A 673 -8.12 -4.86 18.36
N GLU A 674 -7.01 -5.11 17.65
CA GLU A 674 -6.32 -6.42 17.61
C GLU A 674 -5.88 -6.89 19.01
N GLY A 675 -6.42 -8.02 19.48
CA GLY A 675 -6.13 -8.57 20.80
C GLY A 675 -4.71 -9.13 20.96
N GLY A 676 -3.93 -9.22 19.89
CA GLY A 676 -2.51 -9.59 19.95
C GLY A 676 -1.61 -8.52 20.59
N ARG A 677 -2.06 -7.26 20.65
CA ARG A 677 -1.30 -6.10 21.15
C ARG A 677 -2.09 -5.23 22.12
N PHE A 678 -3.41 -5.22 21.97
CA PHE A 678 -4.27 -4.34 22.74
C PHE A 678 -5.15 -5.13 23.70
N TYR A 679 -5.08 -4.81 24.99
CA TYR A 679 -5.93 -5.40 26.01
C TYR A 679 -7.22 -4.59 26.14
N HIS A 680 -8.31 -5.17 25.65
CA HIS A 680 -9.66 -4.60 25.76
C HIS A 680 -9.78 -3.18 25.19
N ALA A 681 -8.99 -2.85 24.17
CA ALA A 681 -9.10 -1.57 23.48
C ALA A 681 -10.37 -1.55 22.64
N ARG A 682 -11.32 -0.68 22.99
CA ARG A 682 -12.61 -0.55 22.32
C ARG A 682 -12.82 0.86 21.79
N ASN A 683 -13.45 0.92 20.62
CA ASN A 683 -13.95 2.12 20.00
C ASN A 683 -15.45 1.97 19.71
N ARG A 684 -16.25 3.00 20.00
CA ARG A 684 -17.62 3.11 19.50
C ARG A 684 -17.55 3.67 18.08
N TYR A 685 -18.02 2.90 17.11
CA TYR A 685 -18.03 3.27 15.71
C TYR A 685 -19.42 3.77 15.32
N LEU A 686 -19.52 4.99 14.79
CA LEU A 686 -20.79 5.57 14.33
C LEU A 686 -20.76 6.00 12.87
N VAL A 687 -21.90 5.80 12.20
CA VAL A 687 -22.22 6.47 10.92
C VAL A 687 -23.50 7.27 11.14
N VAL A 688 -23.41 8.57 10.93
CA VAL A 688 -24.48 9.53 11.25
C VAL A 688 -24.80 10.35 10.01
N GLU A 689 -26.08 10.55 9.69
CA GLU A 689 -26.48 11.52 8.66
C GLU A 689 -26.38 12.95 9.21
N ALA A 690 -25.82 13.86 8.41
CA ALA A 690 -25.69 15.27 8.70
C ALA A 690 -27.05 15.93 8.85
N GLY A 691 -27.14 16.92 9.74
CA GLY A 691 -28.36 17.64 9.99
C GLY A 691 -28.48 18.87 9.11
N PRO A 692 -29.60 19.60 9.19
CA PRO A 692 -29.78 20.84 8.46
C PRO A 692 -28.73 21.90 8.82
N GLU A 693 -28.09 21.80 10.00
CA GLU A 693 -27.07 22.71 10.50
C GLU A 693 -25.69 22.56 9.82
N LEU A 694 -25.41 21.45 9.16
CA LEU A 694 -24.13 21.18 8.51
C LEU A 694 -24.24 21.40 7.01
N ASP A 695 -23.44 22.30 6.45
CA ASP A 695 -23.36 22.53 5.00
C ASP A 695 -22.22 21.74 4.33
N THR A 696 -22.03 21.93 3.03
CA THR A 696 -20.92 21.33 2.27
C THR A 696 -19.57 22.00 2.54
N ASP A 697 -19.58 23.25 3.03
CA ASP A 697 -18.36 23.93 3.45
C ASP A 697 -17.83 23.31 4.75
N CYS A 698 -16.55 22.96 4.76
CA CYS A 698 -15.89 22.35 5.91
C CYS A 698 -14.56 23.04 6.23
N PRO A 699 -14.07 22.96 7.49
CA PRO A 699 -12.80 23.54 7.89
C PRO A 699 -11.60 22.98 7.11
N PRO A 700 -10.46 23.70 7.09
CA PRO A 700 -9.23 23.19 6.50
C PRO A 700 -8.84 21.81 7.06
N GLY A 701 -8.44 20.91 6.17
CA GLY A 701 -8.14 19.51 6.51
C GLY A 701 -9.36 18.59 6.56
N PHE A 702 -10.58 19.08 6.28
CA PHE A 702 -11.75 18.24 6.06
C PHE A 702 -12.11 18.21 4.57
N CYS A 703 -12.72 17.11 4.12
CA CYS A 703 -13.20 16.97 2.74
C CYS A 703 -14.39 16.01 2.67
N TRP A 704 -15.37 16.33 1.84
CA TRP A 704 -16.45 15.40 1.49
C TRP A 704 -15.99 14.49 0.36
N ALA A 705 -16.00 13.18 0.61
CA ALA A 705 -15.65 12.16 -0.37
C ALA A 705 -16.76 11.11 -0.48
N THR A 706 -17.01 10.59 -1.67
CA THR A 706 -17.87 9.40 -1.80
C THR A 706 -17.14 8.16 -1.27
N PHE A 707 -17.89 7.14 -0.88
CA PHE A 707 -17.31 5.90 -0.40
C PHE A 707 -16.53 5.15 -1.49
N GLY A 708 -16.94 5.26 -2.76
CA GLY A 708 -16.19 4.75 -3.90
C GLY A 708 -14.83 5.41 -4.07
N GLN A 709 -14.75 6.75 -3.96
CA GLN A 709 -13.48 7.49 -4.01
C GLN A 709 -12.55 7.10 -2.86
N LEU A 710 -13.08 6.93 -1.64
CA LEU A 710 -12.31 6.45 -0.51
C LEU A 710 -11.78 5.02 -0.72
N THR A 711 -12.57 4.16 -1.38
CA THR A 711 -12.17 2.79 -1.74
C THR A 711 -11.04 2.80 -2.78
N GLU A 712 -11.10 3.70 -3.76
CA GLU A 712 -10.04 3.86 -4.75
C GLU A 712 -8.69 4.23 -4.10
N LEU A 713 -8.71 5.08 -3.07
CA LEU A 713 -7.50 5.45 -2.32
C LEU A 713 -6.89 4.28 -1.53
N LEU A 714 -7.67 3.23 -1.21
CA LEU A 714 -7.17 2.03 -0.50
C LEU A 714 -6.31 1.11 -1.38
N ALA A 715 -6.27 1.34 -2.70
CA ALA A 715 -5.23 0.76 -3.55
C ALA A 715 -3.82 1.26 -3.17
N HIS A 716 -3.73 2.30 -2.36
CA HIS A 716 -2.48 2.90 -1.89
C HIS A 716 -2.41 2.89 -0.36
N GLY A 717 -1.18 2.76 0.14
CA GLY A 717 -0.92 2.81 1.57
C GLY A 717 -0.83 4.23 2.11
N ASN A 718 -1.10 4.38 3.40
CA ASN A 718 -1.02 5.64 4.14
C ASN A 718 -1.98 6.72 3.59
N TYR A 719 -3.12 6.36 3.00
CA TYR A 719 -4.15 7.34 2.63
C TYR A 719 -5.28 7.38 3.64
N LEU A 720 -5.71 6.23 4.15
CA LEU A 720 -6.78 6.09 5.13
C LEU A 720 -6.25 5.34 6.36
N ASN A 721 -6.45 5.91 7.55
CA ASN A 721 -6.09 5.26 8.80
C ASN A 721 -7.02 4.10 9.14
N VAL A 722 -6.66 3.29 10.16
CA VAL A 722 -7.37 2.05 10.49
C VAL A 722 -8.79 2.29 11.00
N GLU A 723 -9.05 3.40 11.68
CA GLU A 723 -10.36 3.79 12.16
C GLU A 723 -11.31 4.12 10.99
N LEU A 724 -10.84 4.86 9.99
CA LEU A 724 -11.64 5.14 8.79
C LEU A 724 -11.87 3.87 7.95
N ARG A 725 -10.86 3.00 7.81
CA ARG A 725 -11.04 1.70 7.15
C ARG A 725 -12.08 0.85 7.88
N SER A 726 -12.04 0.82 9.22
CA SER A 726 -13.07 0.16 10.02
C SER A 726 -14.45 0.76 9.76
N LEU A 727 -14.60 2.09 9.73
CA LEU A 727 -15.88 2.74 9.42
C LEU A 727 -16.36 2.46 8.00
N MET A 728 -15.48 2.35 7.01
CA MET A 728 -15.86 1.95 5.66
C MET A 728 -16.42 0.53 5.62
N ALA A 729 -15.76 -0.42 6.30
CA ALA A 729 -16.26 -1.79 6.43
C ALA A 729 -17.59 -1.85 7.22
N CYS A 730 -17.72 -1.05 8.28
CA CYS A 730 -18.94 -0.95 9.08
C CYS A 730 -20.10 -0.29 8.34
N ALA A 731 -19.85 0.78 7.59
CA ALA A 731 -20.87 1.46 6.78
C ALA A 731 -21.50 0.47 5.78
N HIS A 732 -20.69 -0.40 5.19
CA HIS A 732 -21.16 -1.48 4.34
C HIS A 732 -22.13 -2.47 5.03
N ALA A 733 -22.14 -2.57 6.36
CA ALA A 733 -23.08 -3.40 7.11
C ALA A 733 -24.45 -2.73 7.37
N SER A 734 -24.58 -1.44 7.05
CA SER A 734 -25.82 -0.66 7.25
C SER A 734 -26.88 -0.84 6.16
N TYR A 735 -26.69 -1.76 5.20
CA TYR A 735 -27.73 -2.15 4.24
C TYR A 735 -27.69 -3.60 3.80
#